data_AF-A0AAE1I538-F1
#
_entry.id   AF-A0AAE1I538-F1
#
_cell.length_a   1.000
_cell.length_b   1.000
_cell.length_c   1.000
_cell.angle_alpha   90.00
_cell.angle_beta   90.00
_cell.angle_gamma   90.00
#
_symmetry.space_group_name_H-M   'P 1'
#
loop_
_entity.id
_entity.type
_entity.pdbx_description
1 polymer ?
#
loop_
_entity_poly.entity_id
_entity_poly.type
_entity_poly.pdbx_seq_one_letter_code
_entity_poly.pdbx_strand_id
1 'polypeptide(L)'
;MPTEGVYIRPSGQKTFIPLENNPEVFTSLVHDLGVSPDLGFYDVYSLDDADLLSLVPRPVLALIFITPAQMYFAVREEDKTVVSPTQLTYDRSGGDEPIIWFQQTIGHSCGLMALLHSVANGEAREFVQKGSFLDGLLNEATPLKPVERAALLYNNEELEKKHMKAARTGSSHPPGANEDNHFHFISFVKGKDGHLWELEGATDGPVDRGLMREGDDVLSEGALGQAIRKFLVAGNGNPNFSIVALAKKPADLWARHIAAPASEFAIAMDSSQAPLISNNRHDDDAPYDAVDDEPRSRASPAKAIDGHPGLFVLILTFAAGISGLLFGYDTGVISATLVSIGKALSDRDLTSMDKSIITSSTSLFALLISPFSSIIADRLGRKRVILYADVLFIVGAVLQAASSTVSVMVVGRCIIGAAVGAASFVVPLYIAEIAPSSYRGRLVTINVLFITLGQMAAYIIGWALSTYASKETGWRWMVGLGALPAGLQGALVAFMPETPRWLVKAGRSDDAKRVIQKVNGVQGRFDGTVDAIIKEIEIEVREEEEARHLQDRQASGPWKGLSAWHELLGEGKHRRALAIACLLQGLQQLCGFNSLMYFSATIFSIMGFESPTLTSLIVAITNFVFTLVALGLIDRIGRRRILLYSIPFMALGLLLAAAGFSYLSLEPSPAARDEDATAPAGEGETRSAVVVLVSIMIYVASYALGLGNVPWMQSELFPLSVRSVGSGVATATNWAANFAVGLTFLPLMDALSPSWTFVLYAAVCAVGYGLVWRIYPETAGLSLEEATALLDNGWGVRR
;
A
#
# COMPACT_ATOMS: atom_id res chain seq x y z
N MET A 1 -42.92 -7.94 3.82
CA MET A 1 -41.58 -8.51 3.64
C MET A 1 -40.68 -7.86 4.69
N PRO A 2 -39.74 -8.59 5.30
CA PRO A 2 -38.81 -8.01 6.26
C PRO A 2 -38.01 -6.85 5.62
N THR A 3 -37.56 -5.88 6.43
CA THR A 3 -36.71 -4.80 5.93
C THR A 3 -35.47 -5.39 5.26
N GLU A 4 -35.02 -4.81 4.15
CA GLU A 4 -33.83 -5.28 3.44
C GLU A 4 -32.63 -5.38 4.42
N GLY A 5 -31.98 -6.54 4.50
CA GLY A 5 -30.92 -6.84 5.47
C GLY A 5 -31.38 -7.62 6.72
N VAL A 6 -32.68 -7.86 6.90
CA VAL A 6 -33.19 -8.73 7.97
C VAL A 6 -33.36 -10.16 7.47
N TYR A 7 -32.80 -11.11 8.21
CA TYR A 7 -32.90 -12.54 7.92
C TYR A 7 -33.80 -13.24 8.95
N ILE A 8 -34.72 -14.08 8.49
CA ILE A 8 -35.51 -14.96 9.36
C ILE A 8 -34.88 -16.34 9.31
N ARG A 9 -34.30 -16.79 10.43
CA ARG A 9 -33.72 -18.14 10.55
C ARG A 9 -34.81 -19.20 10.35
N PRO A 10 -34.47 -20.44 9.96
CA PRO A 10 -35.43 -21.56 9.89
C PRO A 10 -36.21 -21.79 11.19
N SER A 11 -35.64 -21.41 12.34
CA SER A 11 -36.29 -21.42 13.65
C SER A 11 -37.41 -20.37 13.82
N GLY A 12 -37.62 -19.48 12.85
CA GLY A 12 -38.55 -18.35 12.92
C GLY A 12 -37.96 -17.10 13.59
N GLN A 13 -36.71 -17.15 14.06
CA GLN A 13 -36.06 -16.03 14.75
C GLN A 13 -35.59 -14.95 13.76
N LYS A 14 -35.98 -13.70 14.03
CA LYS A 14 -35.48 -12.51 13.33
C LYS A 14 -34.03 -12.23 13.70
N THR A 15 -33.18 -12.03 12.70
CA THR A 15 -31.75 -11.72 12.85
C THR A 15 -31.41 -10.46 12.05
N PHE A 16 -30.61 -9.58 12.66
CA PHE A 16 -30.15 -8.33 12.07
C PHE A 16 -28.74 -8.46 11.48
N ILE A 17 -28.40 -7.56 10.57
CA ILE A 17 -26.99 -7.25 10.31
C ILE A 17 -26.45 -6.57 11.59
N PRO A 18 -25.35 -7.04 12.19
CA PRO A 18 -24.83 -6.44 13.42
C PRO A 18 -24.32 -5.02 13.18
N LEU A 19 -24.33 -4.19 14.23
CA LEU A 19 -23.72 -2.87 14.17
C LEU A 19 -22.20 -3.00 14.21
N GLU A 20 -21.51 -2.20 13.40
CA GLU A 20 -20.07 -2.02 13.54
C GLU A 20 -19.76 -1.28 14.85
N ASN A 21 -18.67 -1.65 15.50
CA ASN A 21 -18.16 -0.91 16.63
C ASN A 21 -17.45 0.39 16.26
N ASN A 22 -18.25 1.37 15.88
CA ASN A 22 -17.74 2.65 15.42
C ASN A 22 -18.50 3.76 16.14
N PRO A 23 -17.81 4.69 16.85
CA PRO A 23 -18.47 5.79 17.54
C PRO A 23 -19.36 6.64 16.64
N GLU A 24 -19.02 6.79 15.35
CA GLU A 24 -19.84 7.52 14.39
C GLU A 24 -21.13 6.77 14.04
N VAL A 25 -21.08 5.43 13.92
CA VAL A 25 -22.26 4.58 13.70
C VAL A 25 -23.20 4.66 14.90
N PHE A 26 -22.66 4.51 16.12
CA PHE A 26 -23.44 4.64 17.35
C PHE A 26 -24.02 6.04 17.53
N THR A 27 -23.23 7.09 17.27
CA THR A 27 -23.67 8.49 17.36
C THR A 27 -24.77 8.79 16.33
N SER A 28 -24.59 8.34 15.09
CA SER A 28 -25.59 8.53 14.04
C SER A 28 -26.90 7.84 14.38
N LEU A 29 -26.84 6.59 14.85
CA LEU A 29 -28.03 5.83 15.24
C LEU A 29 -28.76 6.47 16.42
N VAL A 30 -28.03 6.88 17.46
CA VAL A 30 -28.65 7.44 18.67
C VAL A 30 -29.30 8.81 18.41
N HIS A 31 -28.73 9.61 17.50
CA HIS A 31 -29.36 10.85 17.03
C HIS A 31 -30.57 10.58 16.15
N ASP A 32 -30.54 9.58 15.28
CA ASP A 32 -31.71 9.17 14.48
C ASP A 32 -32.84 8.63 15.38
N LEU A 33 -32.50 8.01 16.52
CA LEU A 33 -33.46 7.58 17.54
C LEU A 33 -34.03 8.75 18.36
N GLY A 34 -33.37 9.91 18.37
CA GLY A 34 -33.87 11.13 19.02
C GLY A 34 -33.16 11.55 20.31
N VAL A 35 -31.93 11.10 20.51
CA VAL A 35 -31.06 11.63 21.58
C VAL A 35 -30.46 12.97 21.16
N SER A 36 -30.28 13.87 22.12
CA SER A 36 -29.70 15.21 21.89
C SER A 36 -28.33 15.12 21.20
N PRO A 37 -28.06 16.02 20.23
CA PRO A 37 -26.72 16.22 19.66
C PRO A 37 -25.63 16.58 20.68
N ASP A 38 -26.01 16.93 21.91
CA ASP A 38 -25.10 17.18 23.03
C ASP A 38 -24.46 15.89 23.57
N LEU A 39 -25.00 14.72 23.26
CA LEU A 39 -24.36 13.43 23.53
C LEU A 39 -23.76 12.83 22.26
N GLY A 40 -22.61 12.20 22.42
CA GLY A 40 -21.95 11.43 21.37
C GLY A 40 -21.17 10.26 21.95
N PHE A 41 -20.85 9.31 21.07
CA PHE A 41 -19.97 8.21 21.39
C PHE A 41 -18.52 8.56 20.99
N TYR A 42 -17.55 8.09 21.78
CA TYR A 42 -16.12 8.37 21.65
C TYR A 42 -15.30 7.09 21.85
N ASP A 43 -14.25 6.90 21.08
CA ASP A 43 -13.33 5.76 21.29
C ASP A 43 -12.53 5.92 22.58
N VAL A 44 -12.39 4.82 23.31
CA VAL A 44 -11.49 4.71 24.46
C VAL A 44 -10.25 3.93 24.03
N TYR A 45 -9.19 4.64 23.67
CA TYR A 45 -7.96 4.06 23.12
C TYR A 45 -7.08 3.36 24.15
N SER A 46 -7.19 3.73 25.43
CA SER A 46 -6.43 3.14 26.52
C SER A 46 -7.22 3.22 27.83
N LEU A 47 -6.97 2.27 28.73
CA LEU A 47 -7.50 2.27 30.11
C LEU A 47 -6.45 2.69 31.15
N ASP A 48 -5.19 2.81 30.74
CA ASP A 48 -4.05 3.03 31.65
C ASP A 48 -3.25 4.30 31.30
N ASP A 49 -3.33 4.76 30.05
CA ASP A 49 -2.60 5.93 29.57
C ASP A 49 -3.42 7.21 29.82
N ALA A 50 -2.87 8.10 30.66
CA ALA A 50 -3.55 9.33 31.06
C ALA A 50 -3.78 10.31 29.91
N ASP A 51 -2.85 10.39 28.93
CA ASP A 51 -2.96 11.29 27.80
C ASP A 51 -4.06 10.82 26.85
N LEU A 52 -4.14 9.50 26.59
CA LEU A 52 -5.19 8.92 25.76
C LEU A 52 -6.56 8.95 26.44
N LEU A 53 -6.63 8.73 27.76
CA LEU A 53 -7.87 8.88 28.52
C LEU A 53 -8.39 10.32 28.51
N SER A 54 -7.50 11.32 28.42
CA SER A 54 -7.88 12.75 28.35
C SER A 54 -8.62 13.13 27.06
N LEU A 55 -8.55 12.28 26.03
CA LEU A 55 -9.27 12.47 24.76
C LEU A 55 -10.78 12.20 24.89
N VAL A 56 -11.20 11.44 25.91
CA VAL A 56 -12.60 11.10 26.15
C VAL A 56 -13.25 12.17 27.02
N PRO A 57 -14.32 12.85 26.55
CA PRO A 57 -15.01 13.85 27.36
C PRO A 57 -15.55 13.27 28.66
N ARG A 58 -15.48 14.06 29.74
CA ARG A 58 -15.96 13.68 31.08
C ARG A 58 -17.14 14.58 31.47
N PRO A 59 -18.16 14.07 32.19
CA PRO A 59 -18.30 12.69 32.66
C PRO A 59 -18.71 11.72 31.54
N VAL A 60 -18.22 10.48 31.63
CA VAL A 60 -18.67 9.35 30.80
C VAL A 60 -19.92 8.76 31.43
N LEU A 61 -21.01 8.70 30.67
CA LEU A 61 -22.33 8.28 31.14
C LEU A 61 -22.56 6.77 30.97
N ALA A 62 -21.95 6.18 29.95
CA ALA A 62 -22.01 4.74 29.66
C ALA A 62 -20.75 4.27 28.91
N LEU A 63 -20.39 2.99 29.07
CA LEU A 63 -19.38 2.31 28.26
C LEU A 63 -20.02 1.16 27.51
N ILE A 64 -19.79 1.07 26.21
CA ILE A 64 -20.08 -0.11 25.41
C ILE A 64 -18.77 -0.86 25.23
N PHE A 65 -18.71 -2.07 25.77
CA PHE A 65 -17.58 -2.96 25.70
C PHE A 65 -17.88 -4.10 24.74
N ILE A 66 -17.00 -4.29 23.76
CA ILE A 66 -17.05 -5.42 22.85
C ILE A 66 -16.00 -6.41 23.25
N THR A 67 -16.46 -7.62 23.52
CA THR A 67 -15.62 -8.70 23.97
C THR A 67 -15.74 -9.90 23.03
N PRO A 68 -14.64 -10.61 22.73
CA PRO A 68 -14.69 -11.89 22.07
C PRO A 68 -15.50 -12.89 22.89
N ALA A 69 -16.23 -13.79 22.22
CA ALA A 69 -17.04 -14.82 22.89
C ALA A 69 -16.28 -15.58 23.99
N GLN A 70 -15.01 -15.93 23.78
CA GLN A 70 -14.19 -16.63 24.78
C GLN A 70 -14.02 -15.85 26.08
N MET A 71 -13.71 -14.55 25.98
CA MET A 71 -13.54 -13.68 27.14
C MET A 71 -14.87 -13.45 27.85
N TYR A 72 -15.95 -13.30 27.07
CA TYR A 72 -17.32 -13.21 27.60
C TYR A 72 -17.69 -14.44 28.44
N PHE A 73 -17.58 -15.64 27.87
CA PHE A 73 -18.01 -16.87 28.54
C PHE A 73 -17.15 -17.20 29.76
N ALA A 74 -15.84 -16.88 29.75
CA ALA A 74 -14.97 -17.05 30.90
C ALA A 74 -15.44 -16.23 32.13
N VAL A 75 -15.82 -14.96 31.92
CA VAL A 75 -16.35 -14.11 33.01
C VAL A 75 -17.73 -14.60 33.46
N ARG A 76 -18.59 -15.05 32.54
CA ARG A 76 -19.91 -15.59 32.89
C ARG A 76 -19.83 -16.83 33.77
N GLU A 77 -18.89 -17.72 33.49
CA GLU A 77 -18.62 -18.89 34.32
C GLU A 77 -18.12 -18.49 35.71
N GLU A 78 -17.18 -17.54 35.78
CA GLU A 78 -16.64 -17.02 37.05
C GLU A 78 -17.74 -16.36 37.91
N ASP A 79 -18.59 -15.54 37.29
CA ASP A 79 -19.70 -14.84 37.93
C ASP A 79 -20.90 -15.76 38.23
N LYS A 80 -20.90 -17.00 37.72
CA LYS A 80 -22.06 -17.90 37.71
C LYS A 80 -23.32 -17.24 37.14
N THR A 81 -23.14 -16.37 36.15
CA THR A 81 -24.24 -15.69 35.46
C THR A 81 -24.89 -16.65 34.48
N VAL A 82 -26.21 -16.81 34.53
CA VAL A 82 -26.93 -17.72 33.65
C VAL A 82 -27.14 -17.03 32.29
N VAL A 83 -26.57 -17.60 31.23
CA VAL A 83 -26.86 -17.19 29.85
C VAL A 83 -28.02 -18.05 29.35
N SER A 84 -29.23 -17.54 29.46
CA SER A 84 -30.44 -18.24 29.01
C SER A 84 -31.52 -17.28 28.51
N PRO A 85 -31.91 -17.36 27.23
CA PRO A 85 -33.01 -16.56 26.70
C PRO A 85 -34.39 -17.05 27.19
N THR A 86 -34.47 -18.14 27.95
CA THR A 86 -35.75 -18.76 28.37
C THR A 86 -35.96 -18.80 29.88
N GLN A 87 -34.90 -18.67 30.67
CA GLN A 87 -34.96 -18.71 32.13
C GLN A 87 -34.44 -17.39 32.67
N LEU A 88 -35.32 -16.40 32.78
CA LEU A 88 -35.00 -15.10 33.36
C LEU A 88 -35.15 -15.14 34.88
N THR A 89 -34.14 -14.62 35.59
CA THR A 89 -34.22 -14.36 37.03
C THR A 89 -34.70 -12.94 37.33
N TYR A 90 -34.64 -12.05 36.33
CA TYR A 90 -35.12 -10.69 36.42
C TYR A 90 -36.58 -10.53 35.95
N ASP A 91 -37.42 -9.97 36.81
CA ASP A 91 -38.88 -9.77 36.56
C ASP A 91 -39.38 -8.38 37.03
N ARG A 92 -38.49 -7.39 37.13
CA ARG A 92 -38.88 -6.02 37.53
C ARG A 92 -39.44 -5.23 36.34
N SER A 93 -40.32 -4.27 36.63
CA SER A 93 -40.79 -3.25 35.70
C SER A 93 -41.24 -1.98 36.42
N GLY A 94 -41.46 -0.89 35.68
CA GLY A 94 -41.99 0.37 36.22
C GLY A 94 -40.93 1.42 36.58
N GLY A 95 -41.38 2.53 37.17
CA GLY A 95 -40.52 3.70 37.45
C GLY A 95 -39.51 3.51 38.58
N ASP A 96 -39.77 2.56 39.48
CA ASP A 96 -38.94 2.22 40.64
C ASP A 96 -37.77 1.29 40.30
N GLU A 97 -37.68 0.87 39.02
CA GLU A 97 -36.60 0.04 38.53
C GLU A 97 -35.26 0.83 38.54
N PRO A 98 -34.17 0.28 39.11
CA PRO A 98 -32.90 0.99 39.19
C PRO A 98 -32.29 1.25 37.80
N ILE A 99 -32.55 0.34 36.86
CA ILE A 99 -32.18 0.40 35.45
C ILE A 99 -33.31 -0.21 34.61
N ILE A 100 -33.47 0.20 33.36
CA ILE A 100 -34.26 -0.50 32.36
C ILE A 100 -33.35 -1.48 31.61
N TRP A 101 -33.70 -2.76 31.68
CA TRP A 101 -33.05 -3.83 30.92
C TRP A 101 -33.96 -4.35 29.82
N PHE A 102 -33.33 -4.74 28.71
CA PHE A 102 -33.97 -5.29 27.51
C PHE A 102 -33.35 -6.64 27.22
N GLN A 103 -34.18 -7.68 27.20
CA GLN A 103 -33.77 -9.00 26.77
C GLN A 103 -33.55 -9.02 25.25
N GLN A 104 -32.48 -9.67 24.80
CA GLN A 104 -32.19 -9.86 23.40
C GLN A 104 -32.93 -11.09 22.85
N THR A 105 -33.95 -10.84 22.04
CA THR A 105 -34.67 -11.88 21.29
C THR A 105 -34.36 -11.87 19.79
N ILE A 106 -33.84 -10.74 19.29
CA ILE A 106 -33.38 -10.56 17.91
C ILE A 106 -31.94 -11.05 17.79
N GLY A 107 -31.64 -11.90 16.82
CA GLY A 107 -30.29 -12.37 16.55
C GLY A 107 -29.38 -11.21 16.12
N HIS A 108 -28.12 -11.22 16.55
CA HIS A 108 -27.08 -10.22 16.24
C HIS A 108 -27.41 -8.78 16.65
N SER A 109 -28.43 -8.55 17.46
CA SER A 109 -28.81 -7.20 17.90
C SER A 109 -28.07 -6.74 19.15
N CYS A 110 -26.99 -7.42 19.59
CA CYS A 110 -26.29 -7.07 20.84
C CYS A 110 -25.75 -5.63 20.84
N GLY A 111 -25.26 -5.13 19.70
CA GLY A 111 -24.86 -3.73 19.57
C GLY A 111 -26.03 -2.75 19.73
N LEU A 112 -27.22 -3.09 19.19
CA LEU A 112 -28.43 -2.28 19.39
C LEU A 112 -28.87 -2.30 20.84
N MET A 113 -28.85 -3.47 21.49
CA MET A 113 -29.21 -3.61 22.89
C MET A 113 -28.27 -2.78 23.77
N ALA A 114 -26.95 -2.87 23.54
CA ALA A 114 -25.97 -2.06 24.27
C ALA A 114 -26.17 -0.55 24.05
N LEU A 115 -26.49 -0.11 22.82
CA LEU A 115 -26.86 1.28 22.57
C LEU A 115 -28.09 1.71 23.38
N LEU A 116 -29.18 0.94 23.30
CA LEU A 116 -30.43 1.25 24.02
C LEU A 116 -30.23 1.25 25.53
N HIS A 117 -29.50 0.27 26.06
CA HIS A 117 -29.13 0.20 27.49
C HIS A 117 -28.32 1.43 27.92
N SER A 118 -27.42 1.93 27.06
CA SER A 118 -26.57 3.09 27.36
C SER A 118 -27.36 4.39 27.47
N VAL A 119 -28.44 4.56 26.70
CA VAL A 119 -29.23 5.82 26.68
C VAL A 119 -30.57 5.74 27.41
N ALA A 120 -31.07 4.54 27.74
CA ALA A 120 -32.30 4.38 28.51
C ALA A 120 -32.12 4.61 30.02
N ASN A 121 -30.86 4.65 30.47
CA ASN A 121 -30.45 4.57 31.87
C ASN A 121 -29.59 5.76 32.31
N GLY A 122 -29.48 5.93 33.63
CA GLY A 122 -28.65 6.96 34.26
C GLY A 122 -28.99 8.38 33.78
N GLU A 123 -27.96 9.24 33.80
CA GLU A 123 -28.06 10.62 33.32
C GLU A 123 -28.26 10.71 31.80
N ALA A 124 -27.84 9.70 31.04
CA ALA A 124 -28.01 9.68 29.58
C ALA A 124 -29.49 9.73 29.15
N ARG A 125 -30.41 9.21 29.98
CA ARG A 125 -31.85 9.27 29.73
C ARG A 125 -32.39 10.70 29.65
N GLU A 126 -31.77 11.65 30.34
CA GLU A 126 -32.20 13.06 30.34
C GLU A 126 -31.96 13.75 28.99
N PHE A 127 -31.10 13.18 28.15
CA PHE A 127 -30.79 13.67 26.82
C PHE A 127 -31.69 13.09 25.72
N VAL A 128 -32.60 12.17 26.06
CA VAL A 128 -33.62 11.69 25.12
C VAL A 128 -34.65 12.81 24.93
N GLN A 129 -34.81 13.28 23.69
CA GLN A 129 -35.69 14.42 23.42
C GLN A 129 -37.15 14.02 23.58
N LYS A 130 -37.93 14.84 24.31
CA LYS A 130 -39.38 14.61 24.48
C LYS A 130 -40.10 14.59 23.14
N GLY A 131 -40.97 13.60 22.94
CA GLY A 131 -41.71 13.38 21.70
C GLY A 131 -40.88 12.77 20.56
N SER A 132 -39.63 12.40 20.81
CA SER A 132 -38.84 11.63 19.84
C SER A 132 -39.27 10.16 19.77
N PHE A 133 -38.77 9.46 18.76
CA PHE A 133 -39.01 8.02 18.60
C PHE A 133 -38.58 7.23 19.84
N LEU A 134 -37.36 7.48 20.36
CA LEU A 134 -36.84 6.80 21.54
C LEU A 134 -37.61 7.16 22.80
N ASP A 135 -38.05 8.41 22.97
CA ASP A 135 -38.92 8.80 24.10
C ASP A 135 -40.23 8.00 24.09
N GLY A 136 -40.89 7.90 22.92
CA GLY A 136 -42.08 7.07 22.75
C GLY A 136 -41.82 5.60 23.09
N LEU A 137 -40.73 5.03 22.55
CA LEU A 137 -40.34 3.64 22.80
C LEU A 137 -40.06 3.36 24.28
N LEU A 138 -39.35 4.26 24.98
CA LEU A 138 -39.02 4.10 26.39
C LEU A 138 -40.25 4.27 27.29
N ASN A 139 -41.18 5.17 26.94
CA ASN A 139 -42.43 5.35 27.68
C ASN A 139 -43.32 4.10 27.58
N GLU A 140 -43.35 3.45 26.42
CA GLU A 140 -44.06 2.19 26.22
C GLU A 140 -43.34 1.01 26.91
N ALA A 141 -42.00 0.97 26.87
CA ALA A 141 -41.21 -0.10 27.47
C ALA A 141 -41.19 -0.08 29.01
N THR A 142 -41.19 1.11 29.63
CA THR A 142 -41.02 1.27 31.08
C THR A 142 -42.00 0.42 31.92
N PRO A 143 -43.32 0.41 31.67
CA PRO A 143 -44.27 -0.40 32.47
C PRO A 143 -44.21 -1.91 32.19
N LEU A 144 -43.65 -2.33 31.06
CA LEU A 144 -43.66 -3.72 30.60
C LEU A 144 -42.64 -4.59 31.34
N LYS A 145 -42.92 -5.88 31.47
CA LYS A 145 -41.94 -6.87 31.96
C LYS A 145 -40.89 -7.21 30.90
N PRO A 146 -39.74 -7.81 31.25
CA PRO A 146 -38.64 -8.03 30.30
C PRO A 146 -39.02 -8.76 28.99
N VAL A 147 -39.85 -9.80 29.08
CA VAL A 147 -40.34 -10.55 27.90
C VAL A 147 -41.23 -9.68 27.01
N GLU A 148 -42.10 -8.87 27.62
CA GLU A 148 -43.00 -7.96 26.91
C GLU A 148 -42.22 -6.80 26.27
N ARG A 149 -41.19 -6.27 26.96
CA ARG A 149 -40.26 -5.28 26.40
C ARG A 149 -39.50 -5.84 25.20
N ALA A 150 -39.04 -7.08 25.28
CA ALA A 150 -38.36 -7.72 24.16
C ALA A 150 -39.30 -7.92 22.97
N ALA A 151 -40.58 -8.26 23.22
CA ALA A 151 -41.60 -8.33 22.18
C ALA A 151 -41.90 -6.96 21.55
N LEU A 152 -41.88 -5.88 22.34
CA LEU A 152 -42.00 -4.50 21.84
C LEU A 152 -40.86 -4.18 20.86
N LEU A 153 -39.60 -4.48 21.22
CA LEU A 153 -38.46 -4.27 20.32
C LEU A 153 -38.53 -5.16 19.07
N TYR A 154 -38.89 -6.43 19.24
CA TYR A 154 -38.97 -7.42 18.15
C TYR A 154 -39.97 -7.01 17.06
N ASN A 155 -41.10 -6.41 17.46
CA ASN A 155 -42.19 -6.04 16.56
C ASN A 155 -42.09 -4.60 16.04
N ASN A 156 -41.08 -3.82 16.43
CA ASN A 156 -40.96 -2.42 16.03
C ASN A 156 -40.24 -2.27 14.68
N GLU A 157 -41.01 -2.10 13.60
CA GLU A 157 -40.48 -1.92 12.25
C GLU A 157 -39.67 -0.63 12.06
N GLU A 158 -39.96 0.43 12.80
CA GLU A 158 -39.23 1.70 12.69
C GLU A 158 -37.84 1.60 13.32
N LEU A 159 -37.74 0.96 14.48
CA LEU A 159 -36.47 0.61 15.12
C LEU A 159 -35.62 -0.27 14.19
N GLU A 160 -36.24 -1.27 13.56
CA GLU A 160 -35.60 -2.15 12.58
C GLU A 160 -35.03 -1.34 11.39
N LYS A 161 -35.80 -0.41 10.81
CA LYS A 161 -35.34 0.45 9.71
C LYS A 161 -34.18 1.36 10.11
N LYS A 162 -34.26 2.00 11.29
CA LYS A 162 -33.21 2.89 11.80
C LYS A 162 -31.91 2.10 12.09
N HIS A 163 -32.03 0.92 12.68
CA HIS A 163 -30.90 0.00 12.86
C HIS A 163 -30.29 -0.40 11.52
N MET A 164 -31.09 -0.89 10.56
CA MET A 164 -30.56 -1.35 9.26
C MET A 164 -29.87 -0.23 8.48
N LYS A 165 -30.36 1.01 8.61
CA LYS A 165 -29.72 2.18 8.04
C LYS A 165 -28.33 2.41 8.64
N ALA A 166 -28.21 2.36 9.97
CA ALA A 166 -26.93 2.56 10.66
C ALA A 166 -25.94 1.39 10.45
N ALA A 167 -26.42 0.15 10.39
CA ALA A 167 -25.59 -1.03 10.16
C ALA A 167 -24.85 -1.00 8.81
N ARG A 168 -25.33 -0.19 7.84
CA ARG A 168 -24.74 -0.04 6.51
C ARG A 168 -23.79 1.16 6.36
N THR A 169 -23.70 2.01 7.38
CA THR A 169 -22.85 3.21 7.35
C THR A 169 -21.48 3.00 7.97
N GLY A 170 -21.17 1.77 8.39
CA GLY A 170 -19.87 1.42 8.95
C GLY A 170 -18.72 1.48 7.93
N SER A 171 -17.50 1.57 8.45
CA SER A 171 -16.24 1.59 7.71
C SER A 171 -15.85 0.18 7.22
N SER A 172 -16.32 -0.88 7.88
CA SER A 172 -16.16 -2.29 7.49
C SER A 172 -17.43 -2.86 6.83
N HIS A 173 -17.27 -3.94 6.06
CA HIS A 173 -18.42 -4.67 5.53
C HIS A 173 -19.06 -5.49 6.64
N PRO A 174 -20.33 -5.23 7.02
CA PRO A 174 -20.94 -5.94 8.12
C PRO A 174 -21.27 -7.39 7.67
N PRO A 175 -21.09 -8.40 8.53
CA PRO A 175 -21.42 -9.77 8.19
C PRO A 175 -22.92 -9.90 7.90
N GLY A 176 -23.28 -10.83 7.03
CA GLY A 176 -24.68 -11.11 6.73
C GLY A 176 -25.46 -11.52 7.98
N ALA A 177 -26.76 -11.20 8.03
CA ALA A 177 -27.65 -11.59 9.13
C ALA A 177 -27.81 -13.11 9.31
N ASN A 178 -27.18 -13.93 8.48
CA ASN A 178 -27.12 -15.39 8.56
C ASN A 178 -25.74 -15.94 8.97
N GLU A 179 -24.72 -15.09 9.13
CA GLU A 179 -23.38 -15.49 9.59
C GLU A 179 -23.35 -15.71 11.10
N ASP A 180 -22.24 -16.18 11.67
CA ASP A 180 -22.05 -16.14 13.13
C ASP A 180 -21.31 -14.86 13.54
N ASN A 181 -21.68 -14.33 14.68
CA ASN A 181 -21.10 -13.14 15.27
C ASN A 181 -20.22 -13.58 16.46
N HIS A 182 -18.90 -13.57 16.28
CA HIS A 182 -17.94 -14.01 17.30
C HIS A 182 -17.69 -13.01 18.45
N PHE A 183 -18.46 -11.91 18.52
CA PHE A 183 -18.30 -10.84 19.50
C PHE A 183 -19.62 -10.53 20.22
N HIS A 184 -19.51 -10.10 21.48
CA HIS A 184 -20.64 -9.64 22.28
C HIS A 184 -20.44 -8.21 22.73
N PHE A 185 -21.51 -7.43 22.65
CA PHE A 185 -21.57 -6.06 23.14
C PHE A 185 -22.21 -6.06 24.52
N ILE A 186 -21.56 -5.39 25.47
CA ILE A 186 -22.01 -5.23 26.85
C ILE A 186 -22.07 -3.74 27.15
N SER A 187 -23.16 -3.26 27.74
CA SER A 187 -23.24 -1.88 28.21
C SER A 187 -23.02 -1.81 29.72
N PHE A 188 -22.19 -0.86 30.15
CA PHE A 188 -21.99 -0.51 31.56
C PHE A 188 -22.53 0.88 31.83
N VAL A 189 -23.46 0.99 32.78
CA VAL A 189 -24.14 2.24 33.12
C VAL A 189 -24.24 2.45 34.62
N LYS A 190 -24.30 3.71 35.05
CA LYS A 190 -24.64 4.05 36.43
C LYS A 190 -26.17 4.08 36.61
N GLY A 191 -26.67 3.25 37.51
CA GLY A 191 -28.10 3.18 37.86
C GLY A 191 -28.55 4.37 38.71
N LYS A 192 -29.88 4.54 38.85
CA LYS A 192 -30.46 5.58 39.72
C LYS A 192 -30.14 5.38 41.21
N ASP A 193 -29.81 4.14 41.57
CA ASP A 193 -29.36 3.72 42.90
C ASP A 193 -27.86 3.99 43.14
N GLY A 194 -27.14 4.53 42.15
CA GLY A 194 -25.70 4.82 42.25
C GLY A 194 -24.81 3.59 42.06
N HIS A 195 -25.38 2.43 41.76
CA HIS A 195 -24.63 1.21 41.43
C HIS A 195 -24.16 1.22 39.97
N LEU A 196 -23.05 0.53 39.71
CA LEU A 196 -22.62 0.20 38.36
C LEU A 196 -23.35 -1.06 37.90
N TRP A 197 -24.07 -0.96 36.80
CA TRP A 197 -24.83 -2.05 36.23
C TRP A 197 -24.22 -2.50 34.91
N GLU A 198 -24.10 -3.80 34.74
CA GLU A 198 -23.77 -4.45 33.49
C GLU A 198 -25.03 -4.97 32.81
N LEU A 199 -25.25 -4.53 31.58
CA LEU A 199 -26.45 -4.78 30.80
C LEU A 199 -26.06 -5.48 29.49
N GLU A 200 -26.46 -6.75 29.40
CA GLU A 200 -26.35 -7.57 28.19
C GLU A 200 -27.66 -8.36 28.04
N GLY A 201 -28.17 -8.52 26.82
CA GLY A 201 -29.53 -9.04 26.62
C GLY A 201 -29.68 -10.56 26.58
N ALA A 202 -28.61 -11.33 26.46
CA ALA A 202 -28.59 -12.80 26.46
C ALA A 202 -28.49 -13.43 27.86
N THR A 203 -28.16 -12.64 28.90
CA THR A 203 -28.21 -13.08 30.30
C THR A 203 -29.64 -13.22 30.81
N ASP A 204 -29.79 -13.86 31.97
CA ASP A 204 -31.06 -14.01 32.71
C ASP A 204 -31.54 -12.71 33.39
N GLY A 205 -30.75 -11.64 33.30
CA GLY A 205 -31.02 -10.32 33.85
C GLY A 205 -29.80 -9.39 33.84
N PRO A 206 -29.97 -8.13 34.28
CA PRO A 206 -28.88 -7.19 34.51
C PRO A 206 -28.02 -7.61 35.70
N VAL A 207 -26.71 -7.37 35.63
CA VAL A 207 -25.76 -7.76 36.69
C VAL A 207 -25.31 -6.52 37.46
N ASP A 208 -25.52 -6.53 38.78
CA ASP A 208 -25.05 -5.47 39.69
C ASP A 208 -23.55 -5.66 39.97
N ARG A 209 -22.73 -4.68 39.57
CA ARG A 209 -21.27 -4.66 39.79
C ARG A 209 -20.86 -3.92 41.07
N GLY A 210 -21.81 -3.37 41.80
CA GLY A 210 -21.63 -2.74 43.11
C GLY A 210 -21.75 -1.21 43.10
N LEU A 211 -21.68 -0.63 44.29
CA LEU A 211 -21.83 0.82 44.50
C LEU A 211 -20.62 1.59 43.95
N MET A 212 -20.90 2.65 43.17
CA MET A 212 -19.87 3.59 42.70
C MET A 212 -19.61 4.67 43.73
N ARG A 213 -18.38 5.21 43.78
CA ARG A 213 -18.07 6.34 44.67
C ARG A 213 -18.81 7.61 44.22
N GLU A 214 -19.06 8.49 45.16
CA GLU A 214 -19.68 9.79 44.87
C GLU A 214 -18.75 10.61 43.95
N GLY A 215 -19.30 11.11 42.84
CA GLY A 215 -18.52 11.81 41.80
C GLY A 215 -17.82 10.92 40.77
N ASP A 216 -17.77 9.59 40.95
CA ASP A 216 -17.24 8.67 39.93
C ASP A 216 -18.22 8.53 38.76
N ASP A 217 -17.62 8.43 37.57
CA ASP A 217 -18.30 8.06 36.34
C ASP A 217 -17.86 6.64 35.92
N VAL A 218 -18.42 6.11 34.83
CA VAL A 218 -18.22 4.69 34.47
C VAL A 218 -16.81 4.36 33.94
N LEU A 219 -15.99 5.38 33.64
CA LEU A 219 -14.59 5.22 33.20
C LEU A 219 -13.60 5.57 34.35
N SER A 220 -14.08 5.90 35.55
CA SER A 220 -13.23 6.00 36.75
C SER A 220 -12.54 4.66 37.09
N GLU A 221 -11.34 4.71 37.66
CA GLU A 221 -10.53 3.55 38.07
C GLU A 221 -11.31 2.49 38.88
N GLY A 222 -12.13 2.94 39.83
CA GLY A 222 -12.98 2.03 40.63
C GLY A 222 -14.03 1.30 39.80
N ALA A 223 -14.67 2.01 38.86
CA ALA A 223 -15.66 1.45 37.96
C ALA A 223 -15.02 0.48 36.96
N LEU A 224 -13.85 0.84 36.40
CA LEU A 224 -13.08 -0.04 35.51
C LEU A 224 -12.66 -1.34 36.18
N GLY A 225 -12.26 -1.27 37.46
CA GLY A 225 -11.94 -2.45 38.26
C GLY A 225 -13.14 -3.39 38.49
N GLN A 226 -14.33 -2.82 38.68
CA GLN A 226 -15.58 -3.58 38.87
C GLN A 226 -16.17 -4.11 37.55
N ALA A 227 -15.78 -3.54 36.41
CA ALA A 227 -16.30 -3.87 35.08
C ALA A 227 -15.22 -4.42 34.14
N ILE A 228 -14.71 -3.60 33.22
CA ILE A 228 -13.94 -4.04 32.06
C ILE A 228 -12.64 -4.75 32.44
N ARG A 229 -11.92 -4.29 33.47
CA ARG A 229 -10.64 -4.92 33.88
C ARG A 229 -10.82 -6.38 34.28
N LYS A 230 -12.00 -6.77 34.80
CA LYS A 230 -12.32 -8.17 35.08
C LYS A 230 -12.30 -9.01 33.80
N PHE A 231 -12.94 -8.53 32.74
CA PHE A 231 -12.92 -9.17 31.43
C PHE A 231 -11.51 -9.26 30.86
N LEU A 232 -10.69 -8.22 31.03
CA LEU A 232 -9.31 -8.23 30.55
C LEU A 232 -8.43 -9.27 31.27
N VAL A 233 -8.64 -9.46 32.58
CA VAL A 233 -7.96 -10.51 33.36
C VAL A 233 -8.37 -11.89 32.85
N ALA A 234 -9.67 -12.14 32.65
CA ALA A 234 -10.17 -13.39 32.08
C ALA A 234 -9.68 -13.62 30.62
N GLY A 235 -9.42 -12.53 29.90
CA GLY A 235 -8.90 -12.54 28.53
C GLY A 235 -7.44 -12.96 28.37
N ASN A 236 -6.65 -13.03 29.46
CA ASN A 236 -5.24 -13.45 29.48
C ASN A 236 -4.38 -12.84 28.34
N GLY A 237 -4.49 -11.53 28.13
CA GLY A 237 -3.75 -10.82 27.09
C GLY A 237 -4.37 -10.83 25.69
N ASN A 238 -5.63 -11.25 25.55
CA ASN A 238 -6.41 -11.11 24.31
C ASN A 238 -6.69 -9.61 24.01
N PRO A 239 -6.10 -9.02 22.95
CA PRO A 239 -6.26 -7.61 22.63
C PRO A 239 -7.53 -7.33 21.81
N ASN A 240 -8.32 -8.35 21.42
CA ASN A 240 -9.44 -8.21 20.51
C ASN A 240 -10.71 -7.70 21.19
N PHE A 241 -10.60 -6.65 21.99
CA PHE A 241 -11.75 -5.97 22.55
C PHE A 241 -11.75 -4.51 22.09
N SER A 242 -12.89 -3.85 22.23
CA SER A 242 -12.96 -2.42 22.00
C SER A 242 -13.99 -1.78 22.91
N ILE A 243 -13.80 -0.50 23.19
CA ILE A 243 -14.55 0.24 24.18
C ILE A 243 -14.96 1.58 23.58
N VAL A 244 -16.25 1.86 23.63
CA VAL A 244 -16.82 3.13 23.19
C VAL A 244 -17.53 3.79 24.37
N ALA A 245 -17.20 5.05 24.64
CA ALA A 245 -17.73 5.85 25.73
C ALA A 245 -18.84 6.78 25.24
N LEU A 246 -19.98 6.79 25.91
CA LEU A 246 -21.02 7.80 25.74
C LEU A 246 -20.75 8.98 26.67
N ALA A 247 -20.53 10.17 26.12
CA ALA A 247 -20.23 11.37 26.90
C ALA A 247 -20.84 12.63 26.29
N LYS A 248 -20.83 13.73 27.06
CA LYS A 248 -21.26 15.05 26.59
C LYS A 248 -20.24 15.64 25.63
N LYS A 249 -20.73 16.23 24.55
CA LYS A 249 -19.93 16.91 23.54
C LYS A 249 -19.27 18.15 24.15
N PRO A 250 -17.93 18.32 24.03
CA PRO A 250 -17.26 19.52 24.52
C PRO A 250 -17.75 20.77 23.76
N ALA A 251 -18.07 21.84 24.50
CA ALA A 251 -18.56 23.11 23.93
C ALA A 251 -17.54 23.80 22.97
N ASP A 252 -16.25 23.48 23.07
CA ASP A 252 -15.14 24.23 22.44
C ASP A 252 -14.47 23.54 21.24
N LEU A 253 -15.06 22.49 20.66
CA LEU A 253 -14.44 21.78 19.54
C LEU A 253 -14.15 22.69 18.32
N TRP A 254 -14.88 23.80 18.14
CA TRP A 254 -14.65 24.77 17.06
C TRP A 254 -13.51 25.75 17.36
N ALA A 255 -13.21 26.03 18.63
CA ALA A 255 -12.16 26.98 19.02
C ALA A 255 -10.75 26.35 18.98
N ARG A 256 -10.62 25.05 19.26
CA ARG A 256 -9.33 24.35 19.23
C ARG A 256 -8.86 23.95 17.83
N HIS A 257 -9.74 23.93 16.83
CA HIS A 257 -9.39 23.60 15.44
C HIS A 257 -8.64 24.74 14.71
N ILE A 258 -8.50 25.93 15.29
CA ILE A 258 -7.90 27.11 14.62
C ILE A 258 -6.61 27.61 15.31
N ALA A 259 -6.24 27.12 16.50
CA ALA A 259 -5.19 27.75 17.33
C ALA A 259 -4.01 26.84 17.76
N ALA A 260 -3.81 25.66 17.18
CA ALA A 260 -2.63 24.83 17.43
C ALA A 260 -1.82 24.61 16.13
N PRO A 261 -0.49 24.82 16.12
CA PRO A 261 0.33 24.55 14.96
C PRO A 261 0.34 23.04 14.67
N ALA A 262 0.17 22.68 13.40
CA ALA A 262 0.03 21.32 12.89
C ALA A 262 1.22 20.36 13.16
N SER A 263 2.23 20.78 13.92
CA SER A 263 3.39 19.97 14.31
C SER A 263 3.18 19.13 15.56
N GLU A 264 2.27 19.50 16.47
CA GLU A 264 2.04 18.73 17.71
C GLU A 264 0.93 17.67 17.56
N PHE A 265 -0.04 17.87 16.67
CA PHE A 265 -1.08 16.86 16.37
C PHE A 265 -0.61 15.73 15.43
N ALA A 266 0.48 15.94 14.68
CA ALA A 266 1.00 14.93 13.75
C ALA A 266 1.64 13.71 14.45
N ILE A 267 1.94 13.81 15.75
CA ILE A 267 2.52 12.71 16.53
C ILE A 267 1.41 11.84 17.16
N ALA A 268 0.19 12.37 17.34
CA ALA A 268 -0.94 11.63 17.93
C ALA A 268 -1.96 11.10 16.89
N MET A 269 -1.92 11.60 15.64
CA MET A 269 -2.80 11.13 14.54
C MET A 269 -2.20 10.04 13.63
N ASP A 270 -0.96 9.61 13.90
CA ASP A 270 -0.28 8.50 13.19
C ASP A 270 -0.86 7.11 13.53
N SER A 271 -1.89 7.04 14.38
CA SER A 271 -2.59 5.82 14.82
C SER A 271 -3.90 5.52 14.08
N SER A 272 -4.30 6.34 13.09
CA SER A 272 -5.50 6.12 12.24
C SER A 272 -5.40 4.93 11.28
N GLN A 273 -4.38 4.09 11.42
CA GLN A 273 -4.24 2.80 10.75
C GLN A 273 -4.63 1.69 11.73
N ALA A 274 -5.89 1.61 12.14
CA ALA A 274 -6.46 0.38 12.71
C ALA A 274 -7.00 -0.49 11.57
N PRO A 275 -6.67 -1.80 11.50
CA PRO A 275 -7.16 -2.66 10.44
C PRO A 275 -8.68 -2.88 10.58
N LEU A 276 -9.39 -2.57 9.50
CA LEU A 276 -10.74 -3.01 9.23
C LEU A 276 -10.78 -4.55 9.29
N ILE A 277 -11.66 -5.10 10.13
CA ILE A 277 -11.85 -6.54 10.29
C ILE A 277 -12.48 -7.09 9.01
N SER A 278 -11.78 -8.00 8.33
CA SER A 278 -12.29 -8.79 7.21
C SER A 278 -12.93 -10.09 7.68
N ASN A 279 -14.01 -10.45 6.98
CA ASN A 279 -14.85 -11.62 7.13
C ASN A 279 -14.06 -12.95 7.11
N ASN A 280 -14.37 -13.86 8.03
CA ASN A 280 -14.12 -15.29 7.89
C ASN A 280 -15.46 -16.03 8.00
N ARG A 281 -16.07 -16.33 6.84
CA ARG A 281 -17.11 -17.36 6.72
C ARG A 281 -16.44 -18.70 6.38
N HIS A 282 -16.76 -19.75 7.11
CA HIS A 282 -16.80 -21.12 6.61
C HIS A 282 -18.14 -21.71 7.07
N ASP A 283 -19.03 -21.96 6.12
CA ASP A 283 -20.11 -22.94 6.26
C ASP A 283 -19.50 -24.33 6.02
N ASP A 284 -19.82 -25.31 6.86
CA ASP A 284 -20.07 -26.68 6.41
C ASP A 284 -20.86 -27.47 7.48
N ASP A 285 -22.02 -27.96 7.07
CA ASP A 285 -22.85 -28.95 7.74
C ASP A 285 -22.21 -30.35 7.66
N ALA A 286 -21.92 -31.01 8.79
CA ALA A 286 -21.89 -32.49 8.93
C ALA A 286 -21.64 -32.92 10.41
N PRO A 287 -22.12 -34.11 10.83
CA PRO A 287 -22.54 -34.37 12.21
C PRO A 287 -21.42 -34.81 13.17
N TYR A 288 -21.68 -34.50 14.45
CA TYR A 288 -20.93 -34.87 15.66
C TYR A 288 -20.36 -36.30 15.65
N ASP A 289 -19.06 -36.42 15.91
CA ASP A 289 -18.48 -37.45 16.77
C ASP A 289 -17.29 -36.86 17.55
N ALA A 290 -17.34 -37.05 18.87
CA ALA A 290 -16.43 -36.44 19.84
C ALA A 290 -15.10 -37.18 19.94
N VAL A 291 -13.97 -36.48 19.73
CA VAL A 291 -12.66 -36.75 20.36
C VAL A 291 -11.89 -35.43 20.48
N ASP A 292 -11.27 -35.22 21.64
CA ASP A 292 -10.51 -34.05 22.11
C ASP A 292 -9.53 -33.41 21.09
N ASP A 293 -9.63 -32.09 20.89
CA ASP A 293 -8.51 -31.14 20.75
C ASP A 293 -9.04 -29.68 20.70
N GLU A 294 -8.49 -28.79 21.53
CA GLU A 294 -8.91 -27.39 21.71
C GLU A 294 -8.74 -26.49 20.45
N PRO A 295 -9.70 -25.59 20.12
CA PRO A 295 -9.52 -24.61 19.05
C PRO A 295 -9.05 -23.24 19.59
N ARG A 296 -7.76 -22.93 19.41
CA ARG A 296 -7.18 -21.58 19.64
C ARG A 296 -7.66 -20.57 18.57
N SER A 297 -8.41 -19.55 19.01
CA SER A 297 -9.02 -18.52 18.17
C SER A 297 -8.00 -17.49 17.66
N ARG A 298 -8.26 -16.98 16.44
CA ARG A 298 -7.37 -16.18 15.59
C ARG A 298 -7.49 -14.68 15.90
N ALA A 299 -6.37 -14.02 16.21
CA ALA A 299 -6.16 -12.58 16.05
C ALA A 299 -4.98 -12.37 15.09
N SER A 300 -5.07 -11.45 14.12
CA SER A 300 -3.93 -11.11 13.25
C SER A 300 -2.85 -10.40 14.10
N PRO A 301 -1.61 -10.90 14.09
CA PRO A 301 -0.53 -10.41 14.97
C PRO A 301 0.33 -9.33 14.30
N ALA A 302 -0.08 -8.79 13.16
CA ALA A 302 0.79 -7.99 12.30
C ALA A 302 0.99 -6.51 12.71
N LYS A 303 0.45 -6.06 13.85
CA LYS A 303 0.60 -4.68 14.33
C LYS A 303 0.96 -4.60 15.81
N ALA A 304 2.25 -4.75 16.13
CA ALA A 304 2.88 -4.17 17.32
C ALA A 304 4.40 -4.40 17.30
N ILE A 305 5.15 -3.71 16.42
CA ILE A 305 6.59 -3.49 16.64
C ILE A 305 6.94 -2.09 16.10
N ASP A 306 6.74 -1.07 16.94
CA ASP A 306 7.42 0.22 16.78
C ASP A 306 8.87 0.05 17.25
N GLY A 307 9.73 -0.33 16.31
CA GLY A 307 11.17 -0.42 16.49
C GLY A 307 11.87 -0.07 15.18
N HIS A 308 12.96 0.70 15.27
CA HIS A 308 13.81 0.99 14.11
C HIS A 308 14.16 -0.31 13.36
N PRO A 309 14.20 -0.30 12.01
CA PRO A 309 14.46 -1.50 11.23
C PRO A 309 15.79 -2.12 11.68
N GLY A 310 15.73 -3.37 12.15
CA GLY A 310 16.91 -4.09 12.63
C GLY A 310 17.98 -4.20 11.54
N LEU A 311 19.24 -4.40 11.95
CA LEU A 311 20.40 -4.52 11.04
C LEU A 311 20.16 -5.54 9.90
N PHE A 312 19.41 -6.62 10.18
CA PHE A 312 19.04 -7.62 9.19
C PHE A 312 18.14 -7.05 8.08
N VAL A 313 17.13 -6.23 8.40
CA VAL A 313 16.23 -5.58 7.44
C VAL A 313 16.97 -4.52 6.61
N LEU A 314 17.93 -3.82 7.23
CA LEU A 314 18.80 -2.87 6.52
C LEU A 314 19.73 -3.59 5.52
N ILE A 315 20.35 -4.70 5.92
CA ILE A 315 21.17 -5.54 5.02
C ILE A 315 20.32 -6.09 3.87
N LEU A 316 19.09 -6.52 4.16
CA LEU A 316 18.18 -7.06 3.17
C LEU A 316 17.75 -6.00 2.13
N THR A 317 17.42 -4.81 2.61
CA THR A 317 17.10 -3.65 1.75
C THR A 317 18.30 -3.25 0.91
N PHE A 318 19.50 -3.20 1.49
CA PHE A 318 20.73 -2.88 0.76
C PHE A 318 21.03 -3.91 -0.32
N ALA A 319 20.97 -5.20 0.00
CA ALA A 319 21.23 -6.28 -0.93
C ALA A 319 20.22 -6.31 -2.08
N ALA A 320 18.93 -6.09 -1.80
CA ALA A 320 17.91 -5.97 -2.83
C ALA A 320 18.08 -4.69 -3.66
N GLY A 321 18.52 -3.59 -3.05
CA GLY A 321 18.83 -2.34 -3.73
C GLY A 321 19.96 -2.46 -4.75
N ILE A 322 20.90 -3.41 -4.61
CA ILE A 322 21.98 -3.62 -5.59
C ILE A 322 21.41 -3.94 -6.98
N SER A 323 20.24 -4.54 -7.09
CA SER A 323 19.61 -4.81 -8.39
C SER A 323 19.14 -3.52 -9.07
N GLY A 324 18.59 -2.58 -8.28
CA GLY A 324 18.36 -1.22 -8.74
C GLY A 324 19.65 -0.57 -9.22
N LEU A 325 20.73 -0.70 -8.46
CA LEU A 325 22.06 -0.19 -8.84
C LEU A 325 22.57 -0.80 -10.13
N LEU A 326 22.41 -2.10 -10.35
CA LEU A 326 22.81 -2.80 -11.59
C LEU A 326 22.03 -2.28 -12.80
N PHE A 327 20.72 -2.08 -12.65
CA PHE A 327 19.89 -1.49 -13.69
C PHE A 327 20.31 -0.05 -14.03
N GLY A 328 20.57 0.75 -12.99
CA GLY A 328 21.10 2.10 -13.14
C GLY A 328 22.49 2.12 -13.80
N TYR A 329 23.35 1.19 -13.40
CA TYR A 329 24.70 1.05 -13.92
C TYR A 329 24.69 0.74 -15.41
N ASP A 330 23.91 -0.25 -15.85
CA ASP A 330 23.78 -0.58 -17.27
C ASP A 330 23.28 0.61 -18.10
N THR A 331 22.37 1.40 -17.52
CA THR A 331 21.82 2.61 -18.15
C THR A 331 22.85 3.72 -18.30
N GLY A 332 23.69 3.97 -17.28
CA GLY A 332 24.71 5.01 -17.35
C GLY A 332 25.95 4.59 -18.15
N VAL A 333 26.37 3.34 -18.00
CA VAL A 333 27.66 2.86 -18.53
C VAL A 333 27.67 2.83 -20.06
N ILE A 334 26.53 2.51 -20.68
CA ILE A 334 26.43 2.47 -22.15
C ILE A 334 26.70 3.84 -22.76
N SER A 335 26.30 4.93 -22.10
CA SER A 335 26.52 6.29 -22.59
C SER A 335 28.00 6.61 -22.75
N ALA A 336 28.79 6.38 -21.70
CA ALA A 336 30.25 6.55 -21.74
C ALA A 336 30.93 5.53 -22.68
N THR A 337 30.40 4.30 -22.75
CA THR A 337 30.94 3.23 -23.58
C THR A 337 30.80 3.55 -25.07
N LEU A 338 29.63 4.02 -25.52
CA LEU A 338 29.36 4.31 -26.94
C LEU A 338 30.24 5.42 -27.52
N VAL A 339 30.67 6.39 -26.70
CA VAL A 339 31.62 7.43 -27.13
C VAL A 339 33.09 6.98 -27.04
N SER A 340 33.37 5.91 -26.27
CA SER A 340 34.74 5.42 -26.04
C SER A 340 35.13 4.23 -26.92
N ILE A 341 34.18 3.50 -27.50
CA ILE A 341 34.44 2.31 -28.34
C ILE A 341 35.26 2.65 -29.60
N GLY A 342 35.00 3.79 -30.24
CA GLY A 342 35.61 4.16 -31.52
C GLY A 342 35.42 3.06 -32.58
N LYS A 343 36.54 2.54 -33.11
CA LYS A 343 36.60 1.47 -34.12
C LYS A 343 36.90 0.08 -33.53
N ALA A 344 36.77 -0.10 -32.21
CA ALA A 344 37.15 -1.37 -31.57
C ALA A 344 36.19 -2.54 -31.87
N LEU A 345 34.97 -2.27 -32.35
CA LEU A 345 33.94 -3.27 -32.65
C LEU A 345 33.66 -3.45 -34.15
N SER A 346 34.26 -2.62 -35.00
CA SER A 346 34.08 -2.63 -36.44
C SER A 346 35.21 -1.86 -37.12
N ASP A 347 35.52 -2.19 -38.37
CA ASP A 347 36.54 -1.46 -39.15
C ASP A 347 36.17 0.00 -39.47
N ARG A 348 34.96 0.42 -39.09
CA ARG A 348 34.42 1.79 -39.18
C ARG A 348 33.94 2.28 -37.83
N ASP A 349 33.72 3.58 -37.71
CA ASP A 349 33.04 4.15 -36.54
C ASP A 349 31.58 3.66 -36.47
N LEU A 350 31.06 3.53 -35.25
CA LEU A 350 29.68 3.11 -35.01
C LEU A 350 28.69 4.14 -35.56
N THR A 351 27.78 3.68 -36.41
CA THR A 351 26.67 4.51 -36.91
C THR A 351 25.63 4.75 -35.81
N SER A 352 24.76 5.75 -36.00
CA SER A 352 23.59 5.97 -35.13
C SER A 352 22.76 4.70 -34.95
N MET A 353 22.57 3.93 -36.02
CA MET A 353 21.84 2.67 -35.96
C MET A 353 22.59 1.60 -35.14
N ASP A 354 23.91 1.48 -35.27
CA ASP A 354 24.69 0.52 -34.44
C ASP A 354 24.56 0.87 -32.96
N LYS A 355 24.71 2.15 -32.60
CA LYS A 355 24.54 2.65 -31.24
C LYS A 355 23.13 2.37 -30.72
N SER A 356 22.11 2.65 -31.53
CA SER A 356 20.71 2.38 -31.20
C SER A 356 20.39 0.90 -31.02
N ILE A 357 20.93 0.01 -31.85
CA ILE A 357 20.72 -1.45 -31.70
C ILE A 357 21.43 -1.98 -30.45
N ILE A 358 22.69 -1.59 -30.22
CA ILE A 358 23.44 -1.96 -29.01
C ILE A 358 22.65 -1.57 -27.76
N THR A 359 22.18 -0.33 -27.69
CA THR A 359 21.42 0.18 -26.53
C THR A 359 20.05 -0.49 -26.38
N SER A 360 19.24 -0.53 -27.45
CA SER A 360 17.85 -0.97 -27.37
C SER A 360 17.67 -2.48 -27.18
N SER A 361 18.66 -3.28 -27.59
CA SER A 361 18.63 -4.75 -27.44
C SER A 361 18.47 -5.22 -25.99
N THR A 362 19.03 -4.49 -25.02
CA THR A 362 18.80 -4.73 -23.58
C THR A 362 17.30 -4.62 -23.25
N SER A 363 16.66 -3.51 -23.64
CA SER A 363 15.24 -3.26 -23.36
C SER A 363 14.31 -4.26 -24.07
N LEU A 364 14.69 -4.72 -25.27
CA LEU A 364 13.95 -5.76 -25.98
C LEU A 364 13.93 -7.08 -25.20
N PHE A 365 15.08 -7.53 -24.71
CA PHE A 365 15.14 -8.77 -23.93
C PHE A 365 14.53 -8.60 -22.54
N ALA A 366 14.62 -7.42 -21.94
CA ALA A 366 13.90 -7.12 -20.71
C ALA A 366 12.38 -7.22 -20.89
N LEU A 367 11.84 -6.68 -21.99
CA LEU A 367 10.44 -6.82 -22.40
C LEU A 367 10.03 -8.30 -22.57
N LEU A 368 10.87 -9.10 -23.21
CA LEU A 368 10.57 -10.50 -23.47
C LEU A 368 10.60 -11.34 -22.19
N ILE A 369 11.48 -11.05 -21.24
CA ILE A 369 11.68 -11.86 -20.03
C ILE A 369 10.79 -11.41 -18.86
N SER A 370 10.49 -10.12 -18.72
CA SER A 370 9.76 -9.60 -17.56
C SER A 370 8.42 -10.30 -17.30
N PRO A 371 7.56 -10.63 -18.29
CA PRO A 371 6.27 -11.28 -18.02
C PRO A 371 6.41 -12.72 -17.53
N PHE A 372 7.47 -13.43 -17.93
CA PHE A 372 7.72 -14.81 -17.51
C PHE A 372 8.42 -14.89 -16.15
N SER A 373 9.12 -13.82 -15.75
CA SER A 373 9.87 -13.78 -14.49
C SER A 373 8.98 -14.05 -13.27
N SER A 374 7.72 -13.61 -13.28
CA SER A 374 6.74 -13.87 -12.22
C SER A 374 6.39 -15.36 -12.07
N ILE A 375 6.18 -16.06 -13.18
CA ILE A 375 5.89 -17.49 -13.23
C ILE A 375 7.10 -18.29 -12.73
N ILE A 376 8.29 -17.90 -13.15
CA ILE A 376 9.55 -18.54 -12.72
C ILE A 376 9.77 -18.30 -11.23
N ALA A 377 9.54 -17.08 -10.73
CA ALA A 377 9.68 -16.74 -9.31
C ALA A 377 8.67 -17.47 -8.43
N ASP A 378 7.46 -17.74 -8.94
CA ASP A 378 6.47 -18.58 -8.25
C ASP A 378 6.93 -20.03 -8.12
N ARG A 379 7.60 -20.59 -9.13
CA ARG A 379 8.06 -21.99 -9.10
C ARG A 379 9.39 -22.18 -8.37
N LEU A 380 10.37 -21.32 -8.61
CA LEU A 380 11.73 -21.51 -8.15
C LEU A 380 12.04 -20.77 -6.84
N GLY A 381 11.23 -19.78 -6.48
CA GLY A 381 11.50 -18.84 -5.38
C GLY A 381 12.14 -17.56 -5.89
N ARG A 382 11.95 -16.45 -5.16
CA ARG A 382 12.41 -15.13 -5.56
C ARG A 382 13.95 -15.04 -5.45
N LYS A 383 14.53 -15.59 -4.37
CA LYS A 383 15.99 -15.65 -4.16
C LYS A 383 16.72 -16.27 -5.35
N ARG A 384 16.23 -17.42 -5.82
CA ARG A 384 16.91 -18.16 -6.92
C ARG A 384 16.87 -17.39 -8.23
N VAL A 385 15.75 -16.72 -8.52
CA VAL A 385 15.63 -15.91 -9.73
C VAL A 385 16.58 -14.72 -9.70
N ILE A 386 16.76 -14.07 -8.55
CA ILE A 386 17.76 -13.00 -8.37
C ILE A 386 19.18 -13.54 -8.62
N LEU A 387 19.54 -14.71 -8.06
CA LEU A 387 20.84 -15.33 -8.30
C LEU A 387 21.08 -15.69 -9.78
N TYR A 388 20.07 -16.20 -10.48
CA TYR A 388 20.19 -16.45 -11.92
C TYR A 388 20.34 -15.16 -12.71
N ALA A 389 19.64 -14.09 -12.32
CA ALA A 389 19.82 -12.78 -12.92
C ALA A 389 21.26 -12.25 -12.69
N ASP A 390 21.84 -12.43 -11.50
CA ASP A 390 23.23 -12.03 -11.22
C ASP A 390 24.23 -12.79 -12.10
N VAL A 391 24.06 -14.11 -12.26
CA VAL A 391 24.90 -14.92 -13.15
C VAL A 391 24.78 -14.45 -14.59
N LEU A 392 23.56 -14.21 -15.08
CA LEU A 392 23.33 -13.69 -16.42
C LEU A 392 23.97 -12.30 -16.59
N PHE A 393 23.86 -11.41 -15.60
CA PHE A 393 24.45 -10.09 -15.64
C PHE A 393 25.98 -10.16 -15.73
N ILE A 394 26.63 -11.02 -14.92
CA ILE A 394 28.08 -11.24 -14.97
C ILE A 394 28.50 -11.78 -16.33
N VAL A 395 27.81 -12.81 -16.85
CA VAL A 395 28.10 -13.41 -18.16
C VAL A 395 27.95 -12.36 -19.27
N GLY A 396 26.88 -11.58 -19.24
CA GLY A 396 26.63 -10.50 -20.20
C GLY A 396 27.69 -9.40 -20.13
N ALA A 397 28.11 -8.99 -18.93
CA ALA A 397 29.15 -7.98 -18.72
C ALA A 397 30.52 -8.47 -19.22
N VAL A 398 30.90 -9.71 -18.92
CA VAL A 398 32.15 -10.32 -19.40
C VAL A 398 32.11 -10.48 -20.93
N LEU A 399 30.99 -10.90 -21.50
CA LEU A 399 30.84 -11.04 -22.95
C LEU A 399 30.97 -9.69 -23.67
N GLN A 400 30.37 -8.61 -23.12
CA GLN A 400 30.55 -7.26 -23.62
C GLN A 400 32.02 -6.80 -23.51
N ALA A 401 32.66 -7.03 -22.36
CA ALA A 401 34.05 -6.67 -22.13
C ALA A 401 35.02 -7.43 -23.05
N ALA A 402 34.68 -8.65 -23.47
CA ALA A 402 35.46 -9.47 -24.41
C ALA A 402 35.06 -9.28 -25.89
N SER A 403 34.01 -8.50 -26.17
CA SER A 403 33.48 -8.36 -27.53
C SER A 403 34.48 -7.70 -28.49
N SER A 404 34.52 -8.16 -29.73
CA SER A 404 35.33 -7.55 -30.81
C SER A 404 34.50 -7.24 -32.05
N THR A 405 33.19 -7.50 -32.00
CA THR A 405 32.24 -7.20 -33.06
C THR A 405 30.95 -6.64 -32.46
N VAL A 406 30.24 -5.81 -33.22
CA VAL A 406 28.93 -5.27 -32.83
C VAL A 406 27.95 -6.38 -32.46
N SER A 407 27.93 -7.49 -33.22
CA SER A 407 27.02 -8.61 -32.94
C SER A 407 27.27 -9.26 -31.57
N VAL A 408 28.53 -9.46 -31.18
CA VAL A 408 28.86 -10.04 -29.86
C VAL A 408 28.49 -9.06 -28.74
N MET A 409 28.72 -7.77 -28.95
CA MET A 409 28.27 -6.72 -28.02
C MET A 409 26.74 -6.76 -27.83
N VAL A 410 25.98 -6.86 -28.93
CA VAL A 410 24.52 -6.99 -28.90
C VAL A 410 24.07 -8.26 -28.17
N VAL A 411 24.72 -9.40 -28.39
CA VAL A 411 24.40 -10.63 -27.65
C VAL A 411 24.64 -10.43 -26.14
N GLY A 412 25.75 -9.81 -25.75
CA GLY A 412 26.00 -9.47 -24.34
C GLY A 412 24.95 -8.54 -23.75
N ARG A 413 24.46 -7.57 -24.54
CA ARG A 413 23.36 -6.67 -24.17
C ARG A 413 22.03 -7.40 -24.01
N CYS A 414 21.71 -8.35 -24.89
CA CYS A 414 20.52 -9.20 -24.76
C CYS A 414 20.57 -10.02 -23.47
N ILE A 415 21.73 -10.57 -23.09
CA ILE A 415 21.91 -11.35 -21.85
C ILE A 415 21.71 -10.45 -20.63
N ILE A 416 22.31 -9.25 -20.60
CA ILE A 416 22.04 -8.27 -19.54
C ILE A 416 20.56 -7.88 -19.51
N GLY A 417 19.93 -7.69 -20.68
CA GLY A 417 18.51 -7.38 -20.78
C GLY A 417 17.63 -8.45 -20.13
N ALA A 418 17.95 -9.73 -20.34
CA ALA A 418 17.26 -10.82 -19.67
C ALA A 418 17.44 -10.77 -18.14
N ALA A 419 18.65 -10.48 -17.65
CA ALA A 419 18.92 -10.32 -16.23
C ALA A 419 18.13 -9.15 -15.61
N VAL A 420 18.21 -7.96 -16.23
CA VAL A 420 17.53 -6.75 -15.79
C VAL A 420 16.02 -6.95 -15.81
N GLY A 421 15.45 -7.47 -16.90
CA GLY A 421 14.01 -7.73 -17.01
C GLY A 421 13.48 -8.69 -15.95
N ALA A 422 14.23 -9.72 -15.59
CA ALA A 422 13.88 -10.62 -14.49
C ALA A 422 13.97 -9.92 -13.13
N ALA A 423 15.05 -9.18 -12.87
CA ALA A 423 15.26 -8.48 -11.61
C ALA A 423 14.26 -7.34 -11.36
N SER A 424 13.87 -6.59 -12.41
CA SER A 424 12.98 -5.42 -12.30
C SER A 424 11.59 -5.74 -11.75
N PHE A 425 11.12 -6.99 -11.90
CA PHE A 425 9.87 -7.45 -11.29
C PHE A 425 10.12 -8.16 -9.96
N VAL A 426 11.08 -9.08 -9.91
CA VAL A 426 11.28 -9.98 -8.76
C VAL A 426 11.83 -9.25 -7.54
N VAL A 427 12.68 -8.23 -7.72
CA VAL A 427 13.33 -7.54 -6.61
C VAL A 427 12.35 -6.68 -5.80
N PRO A 428 11.52 -5.80 -6.41
CA PRO A 428 10.49 -5.09 -5.65
C PRO A 428 9.54 -6.05 -4.93
N LEU A 429 9.20 -7.18 -5.55
CA LEU A 429 8.35 -8.21 -4.94
C LEU A 429 9.03 -8.87 -3.74
N TYR A 430 10.32 -9.22 -3.87
CA TYR A 430 11.12 -9.78 -2.78
C TYR A 430 11.23 -8.81 -1.59
N ILE A 431 11.48 -7.53 -1.86
CA ILE A 431 11.47 -6.48 -0.83
C ILE A 431 10.10 -6.42 -0.17
N ALA A 432 9.01 -6.39 -0.95
CA ALA A 432 7.66 -6.25 -0.42
C ALA A 432 7.21 -7.44 0.44
N GLU A 433 7.60 -8.66 0.07
CA GLU A 433 7.24 -9.91 0.78
C GLU A 433 8.06 -10.13 2.06
N ILE A 434 9.23 -9.48 2.22
CA ILE A 434 10.06 -9.59 3.42
C ILE A 434 9.94 -8.35 4.32
N ALA A 435 9.65 -7.18 3.73
CA ALA A 435 9.51 -5.94 4.48
C ALA A 435 8.36 -6.02 5.51
N PRO A 436 8.58 -5.51 6.74
CA PRO A 436 7.49 -5.25 7.67
C PRO A 436 6.43 -4.34 7.03
N SER A 437 5.16 -4.57 7.36
CA SER A 437 4.01 -3.85 6.79
C SER A 437 4.13 -2.32 6.90
N SER A 438 4.65 -1.81 8.02
CA SER A 438 4.83 -0.38 8.30
C SER A 438 5.88 0.33 7.44
N TYR A 439 6.89 -0.39 6.93
CA TYR A 439 7.99 0.19 6.15
C TYR A 439 8.02 -0.25 4.69
N ARG A 440 7.13 -1.17 4.28
CA ARG A 440 7.10 -1.79 2.95
C ARG A 440 7.23 -0.78 1.82
N GLY A 441 6.38 0.26 1.80
CA GLY A 441 6.40 1.29 0.75
C GLY A 441 7.74 2.00 0.67
N ARG A 442 8.28 2.48 1.81
CA ARG A 442 9.58 3.17 1.88
C ARG A 442 10.73 2.29 1.39
N LEU A 443 10.74 1.01 1.77
CA LEU A 443 11.79 0.07 1.36
C LEU A 443 11.74 -0.22 -0.15
N VAL A 444 10.56 -0.29 -0.74
CA VAL A 444 10.40 -0.41 -2.20
C VAL A 444 10.90 0.86 -2.91
N THR A 445 10.60 2.06 -2.38
CA THR A 445 11.05 3.31 -3.00
C THR A 445 12.57 3.51 -2.91
N ILE A 446 13.24 2.94 -1.90
CA ILE A 446 14.71 2.91 -1.84
C ILE A 446 15.32 2.24 -3.08
N ASN A 447 14.65 1.25 -3.69
CA ASN A 447 15.15 0.63 -4.92
C ASN A 447 15.33 1.66 -6.05
N VAL A 448 14.42 2.64 -6.16
CA VAL A 448 14.53 3.71 -7.18
C VAL A 448 15.73 4.62 -6.91
N LEU A 449 16.05 4.88 -5.63
CA LEU A 449 17.26 5.60 -5.25
C LEU A 449 18.53 4.86 -5.68
N PHE A 450 18.55 3.53 -5.56
CA PHE A 450 19.69 2.73 -6.01
C PHE A 450 19.84 2.75 -7.53
N ILE A 451 18.76 2.84 -8.30
CA ILE A 451 18.82 3.03 -9.76
C ILE A 451 19.57 4.33 -10.10
N THR A 452 19.19 5.45 -9.51
CA THR A 452 19.83 6.73 -9.82
C THR A 452 21.26 6.81 -9.26
N LEU A 453 21.53 6.14 -8.13
CA LEU A 453 22.88 5.95 -7.60
C LEU A 453 23.76 5.14 -8.56
N GLY A 454 23.23 4.05 -9.12
CA GLY A 454 23.92 3.21 -10.10
C GLY A 454 24.23 3.94 -11.39
N GLN A 455 23.30 4.76 -11.88
CA GLN A 455 23.54 5.66 -13.01
C GLN A 455 24.70 6.62 -12.70
N MET A 456 24.65 7.32 -11.57
CA MET A 456 25.71 8.24 -11.15
C MET A 456 27.07 7.53 -11.04
N ALA A 457 27.13 6.35 -10.41
CA ALA A 457 28.34 5.56 -10.30
C ALA A 457 28.90 5.15 -11.67
N ALA A 458 28.04 4.75 -12.61
CA ALA A 458 28.44 4.43 -13.98
C ALA A 458 29.02 5.63 -14.73
N TYR A 459 28.47 6.83 -14.55
CA TYR A 459 29.04 8.03 -15.15
C TYR A 459 30.37 8.44 -14.51
N ILE A 460 30.53 8.27 -13.18
CA ILE A 460 31.82 8.49 -12.51
C ILE A 460 32.87 7.55 -13.08
N ILE A 461 32.56 6.26 -13.17
CA ILE A 461 33.46 5.24 -13.72
C ILE A 461 33.74 5.51 -15.21
N GLY A 462 32.71 5.86 -15.98
CA GLY A 462 32.80 6.22 -17.39
C GLY A 462 33.73 7.41 -17.61
N TRP A 463 33.58 8.48 -16.83
CA TRP A 463 34.46 9.65 -16.87
C TRP A 463 35.89 9.32 -16.44
N ALA A 464 36.07 8.60 -15.34
CA ALA A 464 37.39 8.25 -14.83
C ALA A 464 38.16 7.37 -15.83
N LEU A 465 37.52 6.34 -16.37
CA LEU A 465 38.14 5.46 -17.35
C LEU A 465 38.31 6.13 -18.73
N SER A 466 37.42 7.03 -19.15
CA SER A 466 37.61 7.78 -20.40
C SER A 466 38.79 8.75 -20.32
N THR A 467 39.09 9.26 -19.12
CA THR A 467 40.12 10.27 -18.89
C THR A 467 41.49 9.65 -18.62
N TYR A 468 41.55 8.61 -17.79
CA TYR A 468 42.81 8.07 -17.27
C TYR A 468 43.18 6.69 -17.83
N ALA A 469 42.24 5.91 -18.36
CA ALA A 469 42.55 4.59 -18.91
C ALA A 469 42.95 4.68 -20.39
N SER A 470 43.61 3.64 -20.90
CA SER A 470 43.96 3.58 -22.32
C SER A 470 42.70 3.59 -23.21
N LYS A 471 42.77 4.32 -24.33
CA LYS A 471 41.63 4.45 -25.27
C LYS A 471 41.17 3.10 -25.86
N GLU A 472 42.08 2.13 -25.98
CA GLU A 472 41.75 0.82 -26.57
C GLU A 472 41.02 -0.13 -25.61
N THR A 473 41.29 -0.04 -24.30
CA THR A 473 40.73 -0.99 -23.31
C THR A 473 39.81 -0.33 -22.27
N GLY A 474 39.79 1.00 -22.15
CA GLY A 474 39.02 1.71 -21.14
C GLY A 474 37.52 1.37 -21.17
N TRP A 475 36.93 1.33 -22.37
CA TRP A 475 35.50 0.99 -22.54
C TRP A 475 35.18 -0.47 -22.16
N ARG A 476 36.14 -1.41 -22.32
CA ARG A 476 35.98 -2.81 -21.90
C ARG A 476 35.86 -2.91 -20.38
N TRP A 477 36.67 -2.13 -19.67
CA TRP A 477 36.60 -2.02 -18.22
C TRP A 477 35.31 -1.34 -17.75
N MET A 478 34.82 -0.32 -18.47
CA MET A 478 33.52 0.30 -18.15
C MET A 478 32.41 -0.75 -18.09
N VAL A 479 32.21 -1.53 -19.16
CA VAL A 479 31.15 -2.55 -19.17
C VAL A 479 31.46 -3.74 -18.24
N GLY A 480 32.73 -4.15 -18.14
CA GLY A 480 33.16 -5.29 -17.34
C GLY A 480 33.04 -5.09 -15.83
N LEU A 481 33.25 -3.86 -15.34
CA LEU A 481 33.10 -3.53 -13.92
C LEU A 481 31.66 -3.70 -13.41
N GLY A 482 30.66 -3.74 -14.30
CA GLY A 482 29.29 -4.11 -13.95
C GLY A 482 29.15 -5.52 -13.35
N ALA A 483 30.11 -6.41 -13.59
CA ALA A 483 30.14 -7.74 -12.97
C ALA A 483 30.42 -7.70 -11.46
N LEU A 484 31.08 -6.66 -10.95
CA LEU A 484 31.43 -6.54 -9.53
C LEU A 484 30.20 -6.38 -8.62
N PRO A 485 29.29 -5.40 -8.84
CA PRO A 485 28.07 -5.30 -8.04
C PRO A 485 27.18 -6.54 -8.17
N ALA A 486 27.13 -7.19 -9.34
CA ALA A 486 26.38 -8.43 -9.52
C ALA A 486 26.98 -9.60 -8.74
N GLY A 487 28.31 -9.72 -8.71
CA GLY A 487 29.01 -10.70 -7.88
C GLY A 487 28.81 -10.45 -6.38
N LEU A 488 28.85 -9.19 -5.95
CA LEU A 488 28.57 -8.81 -4.57
C LEU A 488 27.12 -9.13 -4.19
N GLN A 489 26.15 -8.79 -5.04
CA GLN A 489 24.76 -9.15 -4.83
C GLN A 489 24.58 -10.66 -4.75
N GLY A 490 25.13 -11.41 -5.71
CA GLY A 490 25.03 -12.87 -5.73
C GLY A 490 25.60 -13.50 -4.46
N ALA A 491 26.73 -12.98 -3.95
CA ALA A 491 27.30 -13.40 -2.69
C ALA A 491 26.38 -13.08 -1.49
N LEU A 492 25.84 -11.87 -1.40
CA LEU A 492 24.93 -11.47 -0.31
C LEU A 492 23.61 -12.25 -0.34
N VAL A 493 22.97 -12.34 -1.51
CA VAL A 493 21.71 -13.04 -1.73
C VAL A 493 21.86 -14.54 -1.47
N ALA A 494 23.04 -15.14 -1.71
CA ALA A 494 23.29 -16.53 -1.37
C ALA A 494 23.09 -16.83 0.13
N PHE A 495 23.40 -15.87 1.01
CA PHE A 495 23.19 -16.00 2.47
C PHE A 495 21.82 -15.52 2.93
N MET A 496 21.06 -14.82 2.08
CA MET A 496 19.73 -14.34 2.41
C MET A 496 18.69 -15.48 2.38
N PRO A 497 17.62 -15.38 3.18
CA PRO A 497 16.54 -16.36 3.15
C PRO A 497 15.67 -16.18 1.89
N GLU A 498 14.78 -17.13 1.66
CA GLU A 498 13.68 -16.96 0.71
C GLU A 498 12.50 -16.24 1.39
N THR A 499 11.56 -15.70 0.61
CA THR A 499 10.42 -14.96 1.18
C THR A 499 9.50 -15.87 2.01
N PRO A 500 8.98 -15.41 3.16
CA PRO A 500 8.07 -16.22 3.99
C PRO A 500 6.85 -16.72 3.23
N ARG A 501 6.26 -15.86 2.38
CA ARG A 501 5.13 -16.20 1.51
C ARG A 501 5.45 -17.37 0.57
N TRP A 502 6.60 -17.33 -0.11
CA TRP A 502 6.98 -18.40 -1.00
C TRP A 502 7.29 -19.70 -0.25
N LEU A 503 7.93 -19.61 0.92
CA LEU A 503 8.25 -20.77 1.74
C LEU A 503 6.98 -21.51 2.20
N VAL A 504 5.93 -20.78 2.61
CA VAL A 504 4.62 -21.35 2.92
C VAL A 504 4.01 -22.03 1.68
N LYS A 505 3.99 -21.34 0.53
CA LYS A 505 3.51 -21.90 -0.75
C LYS A 505 4.28 -23.14 -1.21
N ALA A 506 5.55 -23.27 -0.83
CA ALA A 506 6.37 -24.44 -1.11
C ALA A 506 6.21 -25.57 -0.07
N GLY A 507 5.29 -25.44 0.90
CA GLY A 507 5.08 -26.41 1.97
C GLY A 507 6.16 -26.40 3.07
N ARG A 508 6.94 -25.33 3.18
CA ARG A 508 8.06 -25.17 4.13
C ARG A 508 7.76 -24.13 5.22
N SER A 509 6.61 -24.27 5.90
CA SER A 509 6.17 -23.32 6.93
C SER A 509 7.16 -23.15 8.09
N ASP A 510 7.90 -24.20 8.48
CA ASP A 510 8.91 -24.11 9.55
C ASP A 510 10.09 -23.19 9.18
N ASP A 511 10.51 -23.21 7.91
CA ASP A 511 11.54 -22.29 7.45
C ASP A 511 11.01 -20.86 7.36
N ALA A 512 9.75 -20.68 6.96
CA ALA A 512 9.10 -19.37 6.96
C ALA A 512 9.05 -18.76 8.37
N LYS A 513 8.74 -19.56 9.42
CA LYS A 513 8.78 -19.12 10.83
C LYS A 513 10.14 -18.54 11.23
N ARG A 514 11.22 -19.27 10.89
CA ARG A 514 12.61 -18.82 11.18
C ARG A 514 12.95 -17.52 10.48
N VAL A 515 12.45 -17.29 9.27
CA VAL A 515 12.68 -16.05 8.52
C VAL A 515 11.95 -14.88 9.17
N ILE A 516 10.67 -15.04 9.50
CA ILE A 516 9.86 -13.99 10.15
C ILE A 516 10.45 -13.61 11.51
N GLN A 517 10.87 -14.59 12.31
CA GLN A 517 11.57 -14.34 13.59
C GLN A 517 12.82 -13.47 13.41
N LYS A 518 13.63 -13.73 12.38
CA LYS A 518 14.83 -12.95 12.07
C LYS A 518 14.52 -11.54 11.56
N VAL A 519 13.50 -11.40 10.72
CA VAL A 519 13.09 -10.11 10.14
C VAL A 519 12.53 -9.18 11.22
N ASN A 520 11.68 -9.70 12.10
CA ASN A 520 11.02 -8.92 13.15
C ASN A 520 11.89 -8.74 14.41
N GLY A 521 13.10 -9.30 14.45
CA GLY A 521 14.01 -9.17 15.59
C GLY A 521 13.53 -9.88 16.86
N VAL A 522 12.52 -10.75 16.78
CA VAL A 522 11.94 -11.45 17.92
C VAL A 522 12.78 -12.69 18.24
N GLN A 523 13.94 -12.50 18.87
CA GLN A 523 14.63 -13.59 19.55
C GLN A 523 13.98 -13.81 20.93
N GLY A 524 12.97 -14.68 20.98
CA GLY A 524 12.63 -15.42 22.21
C GLY A 524 11.61 -14.81 23.17
N ARG A 525 10.69 -13.91 22.76
CA ARG A 525 9.65 -13.43 23.70
C ARG A 525 8.18 -13.41 23.26
N PHE A 526 7.82 -13.76 22.03
CA PHE A 526 6.42 -13.86 21.60
C PHE A 526 6.27 -14.91 20.47
N ASP A 527 6.16 -16.20 20.81
CA ASP A 527 5.94 -17.28 19.82
C ASP A 527 4.59 -17.13 19.08
N GLY A 528 3.56 -16.58 19.76
CA GLY A 528 2.22 -16.42 19.19
C GLY A 528 2.12 -15.45 18.01
N THR A 529 2.99 -14.42 17.95
CA THR A 529 2.97 -13.42 16.88
C THR A 529 3.48 -14.01 15.56
N VAL A 530 4.53 -14.83 15.60
CA VAL A 530 5.12 -15.44 14.40
C VAL A 530 4.17 -16.48 13.81
N ASP A 531 3.58 -17.31 14.66
CA ASP A 531 2.64 -18.34 14.24
C ASP A 531 1.39 -17.74 13.59
N ALA A 532 0.90 -16.60 14.08
CA ALA A 532 -0.27 -16.00 13.48
C ALA A 532 0.04 -15.23 12.17
N ILE A 533 1.27 -14.71 11.94
CA ILE A 533 1.69 -14.19 10.62
C ILE A 533 1.78 -15.35 9.62
N ILE A 534 2.34 -16.49 10.03
CA ILE A 534 2.39 -17.68 9.18
C ILE A 534 1.00 -18.18 8.83
N LYS A 535 0.09 -18.22 9.81
CA LYS A 535 -1.29 -18.64 9.59
C LYS A 535 -2.03 -17.69 8.64
N GLU A 536 -1.76 -16.39 8.72
CA GLU A 536 -2.30 -15.39 7.78
C GLU A 536 -1.78 -15.61 6.36
N ILE A 537 -0.48 -15.86 6.21
CA ILE A 537 0.13 -16.22 4.91
C ILE A 537 -0.42 -17.55 4.39
N GLU A 538 -0.61 -18.55 5.25
CA GLU A 538 -1.19 -19.86 4.89
C GLU A 538 -2.63 -19.72 4.42
N ILE A 539 -3.43 -18.87 5.05
CA ILE A 539 -4.79 -18.53 4.60
C ILE A 539 -4.73 -17.83 3.23
N GLU A 540 -3.89 -16.80 3.07
CA GLU A 540 -3.76 -16.08 1.80
C GLU A 540 -3.33 -17.03 0.66
N VAL A 541 -2.36 -17.90 0.91
CA VAL A 541 -1.87 -18.90 -0.07
C VAL A 541 -2.96 -19.91 -0.39
N ARG A 542 -3.70 -20.39 0.61
CA ARG A 542 -4.79 -21.36 0.42
C ARG A 542 -5.95 -20.73 -0.36
N GLU A 543 -6.33 -19.50 -0.05
CA GLU A 543 -7.34 -18.74 -0.80
C GLU A 543 -6.88 -18.50 -2.25
N GLU A 544 -5.60 -18.18 -2.47
CA GLU A 544 -5.02 -18.04 -3.82
C GLU A 544 -5.08 -19.37 -4.59
N GLU A 545 -4.76 -20.49 -3.93
CA GLU A 545 -4.84 -21.84 -4.51
C GLU A 545 -6.29 -22.27 -4.78
N GLU A 546 -7.21 -22.04 -3.85
CA GLU A 546 -8.64 -22.36 -3.99
C GLU A 546 -9.29 -21.49 -5.08
N ALA A 547 -8.97 -20.20 -5.16
CA ALA A 547 -9.40 -19.32 -6.24
C ALA A 547 -8.85 -19.80 -7.60
N ARG A 548 -7.58 -20.20 -7.66
CA ARG A 548 -6.99 -20.82 -8.86
C ARG A 548 -7.67 -22.14 -9.20
N HIS A 549 -8.01 -22.99 -8.23
CA HIS A 549 -8.70 -24.27 -8.42
C HIS A 549 -10.15 -24.10 -8.88
N LEU A 550 -10.88 -23.12 -8.33
CA LEU A 550 -12.23 -22.75 -8.76
C LEU A 550 -12.22 -22.19 -10.18
N GLN A 551 -11.24 -21.33 -10.51
CA GLN A 551 -11.01 -20.87 -11.88
C GLN A 551 -10.64 -22.02 -12.82
N ASP A 552 -9.82 -22.97 -12.37
CA ASP A 552 -9.41 -24.15 -13.13
C ASP A 552 -10.56 -25.14 -13.39
N ARG A 553 -11.60 -25.14 -12.54
CA ARG A 553 -12.84 -25.92 -12.72
C ARG A 553 -13.83 -25.23 -13.65
N GLN A 554 -13.88 -23.89 -13.67
CA GLN A 554 -14.71 -23.12 -14.60
C GLN A 554 -14.09 -22.98 -16.00
N ALA A 555 -12.76 -23.02 -16.12
CA ALA A 555 -12.05 -22.93 -17.39
C ALA A 555 -11.85 -24.31 -18.03
N SER A 556 -12.80 -24.76 -18.85
CA SER A 556 -12.64 -25.93 -19.72
C SER A 556 -12.09 -25.52 -21.09
N GLY A 557 -10.81 -25.83 -21.38
CA GLY A 557 -10.18 -25.68 -22.71
C GLY A 557 -8.72 -25.20 -22.69
N PRO A 558 -8.07 -25.04 -23.86
CA PRO A 558 -6.67 -24.59 -23.99
C PRO A 558 -6.39 -23.16 -23.49
N TRP A 559 -7.39 -22.48 -22.94
CA TRP A 559 -7.38 -21.07 -22.52
C TRP A 559 -7.36 -20.91 -20.98
N LYS A 560 -6.98 -21.96 -20.25
CA LYS A 560 -6.97 -22.04 -18.78
C LYS A 560 -6.17 -20.93 -18.07
N GLY A 561 -5.14 -20.40 -18.71
CA GLY A 561 -4.32 -19.28 -18.19
C GLY A 561 -4.86 -17.88 -18.48
N LEU A 562 -6.02 -17.75 -19.13
CA LEU A 562 -6.60 -16.47 -19.57
C LEU A 562 -7.77 -15.99 -18.71
N SER A 563 -8.11 -16.67 -17.60
CA SER A 563 -9.17 -16.22 -16.67
C SER A 563 -8.85 -14.85 -16.07
N ALA A 564 -7.65 -14.67 -15.52
CA ALA A 564 -7.18 -13.40 -14.98
C ALA A 564 -7.11 -12.30 -16.06
N TRP A 565 -6.86 -12.67 -17.32
CA TRP A 565 -6.91 -11.75 -18.46
C TRP A 565 -8.35 -11.34 -18.80
N HIS A 566 -9.30 -12.27 -18.67
CA HIS A 566 -10.71 -12.01 -18.89
C HIS A 566 -11.29 -11.12 -17.79
N GLU A 567 -10.88 -11.31 -16.53
CA GLU A 567 -11.24 -10.45 -15.40
C GLU A 567 -10.64 -9.04 -15.57
N LEU A 568 -9.33 -8.95 -15.85
CA LEU A 568 -8.61 -7.69 -16.07
C LEU A 568 -9.21 -6.86 -17.21
N LEU A 569 -9.63 -7.50 -18.30
CA LEU A 569 -10.21 -6.84 -19.48
C LEU A 569 -11.75 -6.77 -19.47
N GLY A 570 -12.41 -7.56 -18.63
CA GLY A 570 -13.87 -7.65 -18.53
C GLY A 570 -14.45 -6.60 -17.62
N GLU A 571 -13.81 -6.34 -16.48
CA GLU A 571 -14.33 -5.38 -15.50
C GLU A 571 -13.90 -3.94 -15.79
N GLY A 572 -14.86 -3.01 -15.69
CA GLY A 572 -14.64 -1.59 -15.95
C GLY A 572 -13.55 -0.96 -15.07
N LYS A 573 -13.51 -1.30 -13.78
CA LYS A 573 -12.52 -0.79 -12.82
C LYS A 573 -11.10 -1.27 -13.12
N HIS A 574 -10.92 -2.55 -13.43
CA HIS A 574 -9.61 -3.14 -13.72
C HIS A 574 -9.01 -2.57 -15.01
N ARG A 575 -9.83 -2.36 -16.04
CA ARG A 575 -9.40 -1.70 -17.29
C ARG A 575 -8.93 -0.26 -17.07
N ARG A 576 -9.59 0.48 -16.18
CA ARG A 576 -9.19 1.86 -15.83
C ARG A 576 -7.86 1.86 -15.09
N ALA A 577 -7.69 0.96 -14.12
CA ALA A 577 -6.42 0.79 -13.42
C ALA A 577 -5.29 0.42 -14.39
N LEU A 578 -5.54 -0.51 -15.30
CA LEU A 578 -4.59 -0.91 -16.34
C LEU A 578 -4.24 0.25 -17.29
N ALA A 579 -5.24 1.00 -17.74
CA ALA A 579 -5.03 2.16 -18.61
C ALA A 579 -4.15 3.22 -17.94
N ILE A 580 -4.36 3.49 -16.65
CA ILE A 580 -3.55 4.42 -15.87
C ILE A 580 -2.12 3.89 -15.73
N ALA A 581 -1.95 2.64 -15.31
CA ALA A 581 -0.63 2.03 -15.10
C ALA A 581 0.19 2.02 -16.40
N CYS A 582 -0.40 1.55 -17.50
CA CYS A 582 0.22 1.57 -18.82
C CYS A 582 0.49 2.99 -19.32
N LEU A 583 -0.40 3.95 -19.08
CA LEU A 583 -0.17 5.36 -19.42
C LEU A 583 1.06 5.91 -18.69
N LEU A 584 1.15 5.72 -17.37
CA LEU A 584 2.26 6.25 -16.58
C LEU A 584 3.59 5.59 -16.95
N GLN A 585 3.60 4.26 -17.11
CA GLN A 585 4.79 3.51 -17.53
C GLN A 585 5.23 3.87 -18.96
N GLY A 586 4.27 3.99 -19.88
CA GLY A 586 4.53 4.44 -21.24
C GLY A 586 5.06 5.86 -21.27
N LEU A 587 4.38 6.80 -20.59
CA LEU A 587 4.77 8.21 -20.54
C LEU A 587 6.15 8.42 -19.90
N GLN A 588 6.50 7.62 -18.89
CA GLN A 588 7.82 7.63 -18.26
C GLN A 588 8.96 7.39 -19.26
N GLN A 589 8.71 6.58 -20.29
CA GLN A 589 9.70 6.19 -21.29
C GLN A 589 9.59 7.01 -22.58
N LEU A 590 8.37 7.20 -23.07
CA LEU A 590 8.05 7.96 -24.29
C LEU A 590 8.42 9.44 -24.18
N CYS A 591 8.58 10.00 -22.98
CA CYS A 591 9.09 11.36 -22.78
C CYS A 591 10.60 11.51 -23.07
N GLY A 592 11.30 10.42 -23.43
CA GLY A 592 12.68 10.43 -23.90
C GLY A 592 13.75 10.27 -22.81
N PHE A 593 13.38 10.12 -21.53
CA PHE A 593 14.34 10.20 -20.42
C PHE A 593 15.44 9.14 -20.49
N ASN A 594 15.08 7.86 -20.59
CA ASN A 594 16.07 6.78 -20.62
C ASN A 594 16.99 6.87 -21.84
N SER A 595 16.46 7.28 -23.00
CA SER A 595 17.28 7.48 -24.21
C SER A 595 18.20 8.69 -24.10
N LEU A 596 17.73 9.79 -23.48
CA LEU A 596 18.60 10.91 -23.13
C LEU A 596 19.74 10.45 -22.23
N MET A 597 19.48 9.56 -21.27
CA MET A 597 20.54 8.98 -20.43
C MET A 597 21.46 8.06 -21.24
N TYR A 598 20.96 7.14 -22.07
CA TYR A 598 21.80 6.25 -22.87
C TYR A 598 22.71 6.98 -23.86
N PHE A 599 22.26 8.12 -24.38
CA PHE A 599 22.96 8.86 -25.42
C PHE A 599 23.50 10.22 -24.96
N SER A 600 23.45 10.54 -23.66
CA SER A 600 23.88 11.83 -23.10
C SER A 600 25.30 12.22 -23.52
N ALA A 601 26.27 11.31 -23.37
CA ALA A 601 27.65 11.57 -23.76
C ALA A 601 27.79 11.70 -25.28
N THR A 602 26.96 10.99 -26.05
CA THR A 602 26.93 11.14 -27.52
C THR A 602 26.37 12.53 -27.90
N ILE A 603 25.29 12.97 -27.29
CA ILE A 603 24.70 14.31 -27.50
C ILE A 603 25.73 15.40 -27.18
N PHE A 604 26.35 15.35 -26.00
CA PHE A 604 27.34 16.35 -25.60
C PHE A 604 28.62 16.29 -26.43
N SER A 605 28.97 15.12 -26.97
CA SER A 605 30.05 14.99 -27.95
C SER A 605 29.72 15.65 -29.28
N ILE A 606 28.48 15.53 -29.77
CA ILE A 606 28.01 16.20 -30.99
C ILE A 606 28.03 17.72 -30.81
N MET A 607 27.72 18.20 -29.60
CA MET A 607 27.74 19.62 -29.24
C MET A 607 29.15 20.19 -29.03
N GLY A 608 30.20 19.36 -29.09
CA GLY A 608 31.58 19.81 -28.96
C GLY A 608 32.06 20.07 -27.53
N PHE A 609 31.42 19.52 -26.50
CA PHE A 609 31.96 19.59 -25.13
C PHE A 609 33.29 18.84 -25.03
N GLU A 610 34.29 19.45 -24.37
CA GLU A 610 35.62 18.84 -24.21
C GLU A 610 35.58 17.49 -23.48
N SER A 611 34.73 17.35 -22.47
CA SER A 611 34.52 16.09 -21.74
C SER A 611 33.03 15.72 -21.72
N PRO A 612 32.53 15.00 -22.75
CA PRO A 612 31.12 14.61 -22.83
C PRO A 612 30.68 13.70 -21.68
N THR A 613 31.58 12.86 -21.17
CA THR A 613 31.34 11.98 -20.02
C THR A 613 31.20 12.76 -18.71
N LEU A 614 32.01 13.81 -18.50
CA LEU A 614 31.86 14.72 -17.35
C LEU A 614 30.54 15.50 -17.41
N THR A 615 30.19 16.04 -18.57
CA THR A 615 28.92 16.76 -18.74
C THR A 615 27.72 15.84 -18.45
N SER A 616 27.79 14.58 -18.87
CA SER A 616 26.76 13.58 -18.57
C SER A 616 26.70 13.21 -17.10
N LEU A 617 27.85 13.19 -16.40
CA LEU A 617 27.89 13.00 -14.95
C LEU A 617 27.13 14.10 -14.20
N ILE A 618 27.24 15.36 -14.62
CA ILE A 618 26.49 16.48 -14.00
C ILE A 618 24.97 16.24 -14.11
N VAL A 619 24.51 15.75 -15.26
CA VAL A 619 23.10 15.39 -15.48
C VAL A 619 22.69 14.24 -14.56
N ALA A 620 23.52 13.21 -14.40
CA ALA A 620 23.24 12.08 -13.51
C ALA A 620 23.22 12.47 -12.02
N ILE A 621 24.11 13.36 -11.58
CA ILE A 621 24.11 13.92 -10.22
C ILE A 621 22.80 14.68 -9.98
N THR A 622 22.36 15.46 -10.96
CA THR A 622 21.06 16.18 -10.90
C THR A 622 19.92 15.18 -10.70
N ASN A 623 19.90 14.08 -11.46
CA ASN A 623 18.89 13.03 -11.31
C ASN A 623 18.90 12.44 -9.89
N PHE A 624 20.08 12.09 -9.38
CA PHE A 624 20.23 11.49 -8.04
C PHE A 624 19.76 12.43 -6.93
N VAL A 625 20.20 13.69 -6.95
CA VAL A 625 19.82 14.71 -5.94
C VAL A 625 18.32 14.97 -5.95
N PHE A 626 17.72 15.16 -7.12
CA PHE A 626 16.27 15.40 -7.19
C PHE A 626 15.43 14.16 -6.89
N THR A 627 15.98 12.95 -7.08
CA THR A 627 15.34 11.72 -6.61
C THR A 627 15.28 11.69 -5.07
N LEU A 628 16.36 12.06 -4.38
CA LEU A 628 16.34 12.20 -2.91
C LEU A 628 15.29 13.22 -2.44
N VAL A 629 15.17 14.35 -3.13
CA VAL A 629 14.14 15.35 -2.85
C VAL A 629 12.73 14.77 -3.07
N ALA A 630 12.54 14.01 -4.14
CA ALA A 630 11.26 13.38 -4.46
C ALA A 630 10.80 12.41 -3.35
N LEU A 631 11.71 11.61 -2.80
CA LEU A 631 11.41 10.68 -1.69
C LEU A 631 10.84 11.40 -0.46
N GLY A 632 11.33 12.60 -0.15
CA GLY A 632 10.82 13.39 0.96
C GLY A 632 9.52 14.15 0.67
N LEU A 633 9.22 14.43 -0.60
CA LEU A 633 8.09 15.26 -1.01
C LEU A 633 6.86 14.47 -1.46
N ILE A 634 7.03 13.25 -1.99
CA ILE A 634 5.96 12.49 -2.65
C ILE A 634 4.78 12.20 -1.71
N ASP A 635 5.05 11.86 -0.45
CA ASP A 635 4.02 11.58 0.54
C ASP A 635 3.36 12.86 1.08
N ARG A 636 4.10 13.98 1.13
CA ARG A 636 3.59 15.25 1.65
C ARG A 636 2.74 16.02 0.62
N ILE A 637 3.14 15.98 -0.65
CA ILE A 637 2.47 16.72 -1.74
C ILE A 637 1.32 15.89 -2.34
N GLY A 638 1.52 14.57 -2.45
CA GLY A 638 0.61 13.66 -3.15
C GLY A 638 1.10 13.29 -4.55
N ARG A 639 0.71 12.10 -5.02
CA ARG A 639 1.23 11.47 -6.25
C ARG A 639 0.66 12.14 -7.50
N ARG A 640 -0.61 12.57 -7.49
CA ARG A 640 -1.20 13.27 -8.64
C ARG A 640 -0.65 14.68 -8.76
N ARG A 641 -0.60 15.41 -7.64
CA ARG A 641 -0.13 16.81 -7.62
C ARG A 641 1.32 16.93 -8.06
N ILE A 642 2.21 16.04 -7.60
CA ILE A 642 3.62 16.07 -7.99
C ILE A 642 3.82 15.85 -9.50
N LEU A 643 3.02 14.98 -10.13
CA LEU A 643 3.03 14.80 -11.59
C LEU A 643 2.54 16.07 -12.32
N LEU A 644 1.45 16.66 -11.86
CA LEU A 644 0.90 17.88 -12.47
C LEU A 644 1.81 19.09 -12.30
N TYR A 645 2.61 19.16 -11.24
CA TYR A 645 3.62 20.21 -11.08
C TYR A 645 4.87 19.95 -11.91
N SER A 646 5.36 18.71 -12.00
CA SER A 646 6.63 18.39 -12.66
C SER A 646 6.56 18.34 -14.19
N ILE A 647 5.52 17.75 -14.78
CA ILE A 647 5.44 17.54 -16.24
C ILE A 647 5.51 18.86 -17.04
N PRO A 648 4.88 19.97 -16.63
CA PRO A 648 5.04 21.25 -17.32
C PRO A 648 6.50 21.74 -17.37
N PHE A 649 7.25 21.59 -16.27
CA PHE A 649 8.67 21.95 -16.25
C PHE A 649 9.54 20.99 -17.09
N MET A 650 9.14 19.71 -17.20
CA MET A 650 9.77 18.79 -18.16
C MET A 650 9.57 19.28 -19.60
N ALA A 651 8.33 19.60 -19.99
CA ALA A 651 8.04 20.12 -21.32
C ALA A 651 8.79 21.43 -21.59
N LEU A 652 8.86 22.33 -20.61
CA LEU A 652 9.64 23.56 -20.71
C LEU A 652 11.14 23.28 -20.91
N GLY A 653 11.74 22.37 -20.13
CA GLY A 653 13.14 21.99 -20.28
C GLY A 653 13.44 21.41 -21.66
N LEU A 654 12.55 20.58 -22.21
CA LEU A 654 12.69 20.04 -23.57
C LEU A 654 12.55 21.12 -24.65
N LEU A 655 11.62 22.07 -24.50
CA LEU A 655 11.46 23.20 -25.44
C LEU A 655 12.66 24.15 -25.41
N LEU A 656 13.20 24.43 -24.21
CA LEU A 656 14.41 25.24 -24.07
C LEU A 656 15.63 24.53 -24.66
N ALA A 657 15.74 23.21 -24.50
CA ALA A 657 16.78 22.42 -25.16
C ALA A 657 16.63 22.46 -26.69
N ALA A 658 15.41 22.31 -27.20
CA ALA A 658 15.13 22.42 -28.64
C ALA A 658 15.52 23.79 -29.21
N ALA A 659 15.20 24.87 -28.48
CA ALA A 659 15.61 26.22 -28.83
C ALA A 659 17.15 26.35 -28.80
N GLY A 660 17.81 25.83 -27.76
CA GLY A 660 19.27 25.82 -27.67
C GLY A 660 19.94 25.12 -28.85
N PHE A 661 19.42 23.97 -29.28
CA PHE A 661 19.90 23.28 -30.48
C PHE A 661 19.65 24.05 -31.78
N SER A 662 18.61 24.89 -31.84
CA SER A 662 18.30 25.65 -33.07
C SER A 662 19.23 26.83 -33.31
N TYR A 663 19.86 27.33 -32.24
CA TYR A 663 20.88 28.38 -32.29
C TYR A 663 22.31 27.82 -32.38
N LEU A 664 22.47 26.49 -32.23
CA LEU A 664 23.73 25.80 -32.48
C LEU A 664 23.86 25.61 -34.00
N SER A 665 24.77 26.35 -34.64
CA SER A 665 25.11 26.12 -36.05
C SER A 665 25.81 24.77 -36.18
N LEU A 666 25.03 23.68 -36.34
CA LEU A 666 25.57 22.36 -36.65
C LEU A 666 26.04 22.36 -38.12
N GLU A 667 27.23 22.90 -38.40
CA GLU A 667 27.81 22.76 -39.74
C GLU A 667 28.02 21.27 -40.07
N PRO A 668 27.54 20.79 -41.23
CA PRO A 668 27.75 19.42 -41.66
C PRO A 668 29.10 19.28 -42.35
N SER A 669 30.11 18.71 -41.69
CA SER A 669 31.09 17.76 -42.26
C SER A 669 32.40 17.68 -41.44
N PRO A 670 32.91 16.47 -41.10
CA PRO A 670 34.25 16.27 -40.56
C PRO A 670 35.37 16.28 -41.62
N ALA A 671 35.09 16.61 -42.89
CA ALA A 671 36.05 16.39 -43.98
C ALA A 671 36.99 17.57 -44.29
N ALA A 672 36.96 18.67 -43.53
CA ALA A 672 37.82 19.83 -43.80
C ALA A 672 38.24 20.61 -42.53
N ARG A 673 38.51 19.91 -41.42
CA ARG A 673 39.37 20.50 -40.38
C ARG A 673 40.81 20.20 -40.77
N ASP A 674 41.39 21.10 -41.57
CA ASP A 674 42.84 21.22 -41.70
C ASP A 674 43.44 21.30 -40.28
N GLU A 675 44.54 20.60 -40.06
CA GLU A 675 45.24 20.47 -38.76
C GLU A 675 45.79 21.81 -38.19
N ASP A 676 45.54 22.95 -38.86
CA ASP A 676 46.03 24.28 -38.49
C ASP A 676 44.96 25.29 -38.01
N ALA A 677 43.69 24.89 -37.82
CA ALA A 677 42.66 25.81 -37.33
C ALA A 677 42.55 25.84 -35.79
N THR A 678 43.47 26.54 -35.12
CA THR A 678 43.31 27.01 -33.72
C THR A 678 42.35 28.20 -33.63
N ALA A 679 41.13 28.07 -34.17
CA ALA A 679 40.08 29.07 -33.98
C ALA A 679 39.26 28.69 -32.73
N PRO A 680 39.23 29.52 -31.67
CA PRO A 680 38.36 29.28 -30.53
C PRO A 680 36.90 29.30 -30.98
N ALA A 681 36.09 28.33 -30.50
CA ALA A 681 34.65 28.32 -30.70
C ALA A 681 34.08 29.72 -30.39
N GLY A 682 33.28 30.28 -31.30
CA GLY A 682 32.74 31.63 -31.13
C GLY A 682 31.91 31.72 -29.85
N GLU A 683 31.94 32.86 -29.16
CA GLU A 683 31.21 33.06 -27.89
C GLU A 683 29.72 32.67 -27.95
N GLY A 684 29.10 32.73 -29.14
CA GLY A 684 27.71 32.31 -29.38
C GLY A 684 27.48 30.79 -29.31
N GLU A 685 28.41 29.97 -29.81
CA GLU A 685 28.29 28.50 -29.80
C GLU A 685 28.40 27.96 -28.37
N THR A 686 29.37 28.45 -27.59
CA THR A 686 29.54 28.09 -26.18
C THR A 686 28.31 28.47 -25.33
N ARG A 687 27.69 29.62 -25.60
CA ARG A 687 26.45 30.04 -24.91
C ARG A 687 25.28 29.11 -25.24
N SER A 688 25.12 28.72 -26.49
CA SER A 688 24.05 27.80 -26.91
C SER A 688 24.20 26.38 -26.30
N ALA A 689 25.43 25.87 -26.19
CA ALA A 689 25.72 24.59 -25.56
C ALA A 689 25.39 24.58 -24.06
N VAL A 690 25.73 25.66 -23.34
CA VAL A 690 25.37 25.83 -21.92
C VAL A 690 23.86 25.93 -21.73
N VAL A 691 23.14 26.62 -22.62
CA VAL A 691 21.67 26.69 -22.58
C VAL A 691 21.06 25.29 -22.69
N VAL A 692 21.52 24.46 -23.63
CA VAL A 692 21.05 23.07 -23.77
C VAL A 692 21.33 22.26 -22.50
N LEU A 693 22.53 22.38 -21.92
CA LEU A 693 22.87 21.67 -20.68
C LEU A 693 21.94 22.06 -19.52
N VAL A 694 21.75 23.35 -19.28
CA VAL A 694 20.84 23.85 -18.22
C VAL A 694 19.40 23.38 -18.49
N SER A 695 18.97 23.38 -19.75
CA SER A 695 17.64 22.93 -20.14
C SER A 695 17.44 21.43 -19.88
N ILE A 696 18.44 20.61 -20.18
CA ILE A 696 18.46 19.17 -19.86
C ILE A 696 18.44 18.97 -18.34
N MET A 697 19.18 19.77 -17.56
CA MET A 697 19.15 19.68 -16.09
C MET A 697 17.76 20.01 -15.53
N ILE A 698 17.07 21.03 -16.05
CA ILE A 698 15.69 21.36 -15.67
C ILE A 698 14.75 20.19 -15.97
N TYR A 699 14.88 19.61 -17.18
CA TYR A 699 14.10 18.45 -17.59
C TYR A 699 14.32 17.25 -16.64
N VAL A 700 15.58 16.90 -16.37
CA VAL A 700 15.96 15.77 -15.52
C VAL A 700 15.54 15.98 -14.07
N ALA A 701 15.75 17.17 -13.51
CA ALA A 701 15.30 17.51 -12.16
C ALA A 701 13.78 17.36 -12.04
N SER A 702 13.03 17.87 -13.02
CA SER A 702 11.57 17.79 -13.04
C SER A 702 11.09 16.34 -13.21
N TYR A 703 11.73 15.57 -14.08
CA TYR A 703 11.43 14.15 -14.27
C TYR A 703 11.62 13.37 -12.96
N ALA A 704 12.77 13.57 -12.30
CA ALA A 704 13.13 12.88 -11.05
C ALA A 704 12.14 13.16 -9.91
N LEU A 705 11.52 14.34 -9.88
CA LEU A 705 10.51 14.68 -8.88
C LEU A 705 9.19 13.91 -9.07
N GLY A 706 8.77 13.67 -10.31
CA GLY A 706 7.47 13.09 -10.63
C GLY A 706 7.56 11.74 -11.34
N LEU A 707 7.65 11.79 -12.67
CA LEU A 707 7.58 10.62 -13.55
C LEU A 707 8.69 9.58 -13.30
N GLY A 708 9.81 9.95 -12.67
CA GLY A 708 10.84 8.98 -12.28
C GLY A 708 10.37 7.97 -11.23
N ASN A 709 9.48 8.36 -10.32
CA ASN A 709 9.11 7.54 -9.15
C ASN A 709 7.67 7.01 -9.24
N VAL A 710 6.70 7.88 -9.51
CA VAL A 710 5.26 7.57 -9.39
C VAL A 710 4.82 6.35 -10.23
N PRO A 711 5.28 6.15 -11.48
CA PRO A 711 4.88 4.98 -12.29
C PRO A 711 5.25 3.63 -11.67
N TRP A 712 6.31 3.56 -10.85
CA TRP A 712 6.73 2.33 -10.20
C TRP A 712 5.84 1.92 -9.02
N MET A 713 4.94 2.82 -8.58
CA MET A 713 3.93 2.55 -7.55
C MET A 713 2.62 1.97 -8.13
N GLN A 714 2.61 1.59 -9.42
CA GLN A 714 1.43 1.10 -10.15
C GLN A 714 0.70 -0.10 -9.53
N SER A 715 1.38 -0.94 -8.75
CA SER A 715 0.76 -2.13 -8.14
C SER A 715 -0.31 -1.77 -7.13
N GLU A 716 -0.29 -0.54 -6.61
CA GLU A 716 -1.28 0.01 -5.68
C GLU A 716 -2.66 0.26 -6.33
N LEU A 717 -2.70 0.41 -7.66
CA LEU A 717 -3.96 0.65 -8.41
C LEU A 717 -4.76 -0.62 -8.68
N PHE A 718 -4.15 -1.79 -8.51
CA PHE A 718 -4.76 -3.07 -8.85
C PHE A 718 -5.23 -3.83 -7.60
N PRO A 719 -6.44 -4.39 -7.63
CA PRO A 719 -6.89 -5.33 -6.62
C PRO A 719 -6.09 -6.63 -6.69
N LEU A 720 -6.04 -7.37 -5.58
CA LEU A 720 -5.20 -8.55 -5.41
C LEU A 720 -5.36 -9.60 -6.54
N SER A 721 -6.59 -9.86 -6.99
CA SER A 721 -6.90 -10.87 -8.02
C SER A 721 -6.16 -10.66 -9.34
N VAL A 722 -6.00 -9.40 -9.78
CA VAL A 722 -5.39 -9.05 -11.06
C VAL A 722 -4.06 -8.29 -10.93
N ARG A 723 -3.58 -8.04 -9.70
CA ARG A 723 -2.39 -7.21 -9.42
C ARG A 723 -1.14 -7.69 -10.13
N SER A 724 -0.85 -8.99 -10.07
CA SER A 724 0.34 -9.58 -10.68
C SER A 724 0.32 -9.43 -12.21
N VAL A 725 -0.80 -9.79 -12.85
CA VAL A 725 -0.95 -9.69 -14.31
C VAL A 725 -0.97 -8.24 -14.77
N GLY A 726 -1.73 -7.37 -14.10
CA GLY A 726 -1.81 -5.94 -14.42
C GLY A 726 -0.46 -5.23 -14.29
N SER A 727 0.28 -5.49 -13.20
CA SER A 727 1.63 -4.95 -13.01
C SER A 727 2.61 -5.48 -14.07
N GLY A 728 2.51 -6.76 -14.42
CA GLY A 728 3.33 -7.37 -15.48
C GLY A 728 3.13 -6.71 -16.84
N VAL A 729 1.87 -6.45 -17.23
CA VAL A 729 1.54 -5.76 -18.50
C VAL A 729 2.05 -4.31 -18.50
N ALA A 730 1.90 -3.61 -17.39
CA ALA A 730 2.35 -2.23 -17.30
C ALA A 730 3.90 -2.13 -17.32
N THR A 731 4.61 -3.06 -16.66
CA THR A 731 6.08 -3.18 -16.81
C THR A 731 6.49 -3.57 -18.23
N ALA A 732 5.74 -4.44 -18.91
CA ALA A 732 5.99 -4.72 -20.33
C ALA A 732 5.77 -3.46 -21.20
N THR A 733 4.78 -2.62 -20.88
CA THR A 733 4.57 -1.34 -21.57
C THR A 733 5.76 -0.40 -21.38
N ASN A 734 6.36 -0.36 -20.17
CA ASN A 734 7.59 0.36 -19.92
C ASN A 734 8.71 -0.12 -20.86
N TRP A 735 9.04 -1.41 -20.84
CA TRP A 735 10.15 -1.93 -21.65
C TRP A 735 9.91 -1.81 -23.15
N ALA A 736 8.67 -1.96 -23.60
CA ALA A 736 8.29 -1.74 -25.00
C ALA A 736 8.50 -0.30 -25.43
N ALA A 737 8.06 0.66 -24.62
CA ALA A 737 8.30 2.09 -24.87
C ALA A 737 9.80 2.42 -24.82
N ASN A 738 10.54 1.86 -23.85
CA ASN A 738 11.98 2.07 -23.73
C ASN A 738 12.73 1.50 -24.96
N PHE A 739 12.37 0.31 -25.42
CA PHE A 739 12.91 -0.27 -26.66
C PHE A 739 12.64 0.62 -27.87
N ALA A 740 11.39 1.08 -28.04
CA ALA A 740 10.99 1.91 -29.16
C ALA A 740 11.76 3.24 -29.19
N VAL A 741 11.84 3.94 -28.05
CA VAL A 741 12.56 5.22 -27.97
C VAL A 741 14.07 4.99 -28.10
N GLY A 742 14.65 3.99 -27.43
CA GLY A 742 16.08 3.69 -27.52
C GLY A 742 16.55 3.36 -28.95
N LEU A 743 15.70 2.67 -29.72
CA LEU A 743 15.98 2.34 -31.10
C LEU A 743 15.83 3.55 -32.03
N THR A 744 14.86 4.44 -31.77
CA THR A 744 14.50 5.53 -32.68
C THR A 744 15.13 6.88 -32.33
N PHE A 745 15.66 7.08 -31.11
CA PHE A 745 16.11 8.39 -30.63
C PHE A 745 17.19 9.03 -31.52
N LEU A 746 18.32 8.33 -31.76
CA LEU A 746 19.39 8.86 -32.63
C LEU A 746 18.94 8.95 -34.11
N PRO A 747 18.28 7.93 -34.70
CA PRO A 747 17.72 8.06 -36.04
C PRO A 747 16.75 9.24 -36.22
N LEU A 748 15.96 9.58 -35.20
CA LEU A 748 15.10 10.76 -35.21
C LEU A 748 15.91 12.06 -35.16
N MET A 749 16.97 12.11 -34.36
CA MET A 749 17.89 13.26 -34.35
C MET A 749 18.54 13.48 -35.72
N ASP A 750 18.90 12.40 -36.42
CA ASP A 750 19.48 12.48 -37.77
C ASP A 750 18.44 12.90 -38.81
N ALA A 751 17.20 12.38 -38.72
CA ALA A 751 16.16 12.60 -39.73
C ALA A 751 15.37 13.92 -39.55
N LEU A 752 15.08 14.32 -38.30
CA LEU A 752 14.28 15.50 -37.97
C LEU A 752 15.12 16.68 -37.49
N SER A 753 16.39 16.46 -37.14
CA SER A 753 17.26 17.33 -36.33
C SER A 753 17.05 17.19 -34.80
N PRO A 754 18.09 17.52 -33.99
CA PRO A 754 17.97 17.55 -32.54
C PRO A 754 16.84 18.45 -32.05
N SER A 755 16.70 19.66 -32.61
CA SER A 755 15.66 20.61 -32.19
C SER A 755 14.26 20.02 -32.31
N TRP A 756 13.89 19.48 -33.48
CA TRP A 756 12.55 18.92 -33.68
C TRP A 756 12.32 17.63 -32.90
N THR A 757 13.38 16.85 -32.67
CA THR A 757 13.31 15.65 -31.83
C THR A 757 12.94 16.00 -30.39
N PHE A 758 13.53 17.05 -29.81
CA PHE A 758 13.18 17.52 -28.47
C PHE A 758 11.79 18.17 -28.41
N VAL A 759 11.35 18.87 -29.47
CA VAL A 759 9.95 19.36 -29.59
C VAL A 759 8.95 18.20 -29.60
N LEU A 760 9.26 17.10 -30.32
CA LEU A 760 8.42 15.91 -30.34
C LEU A 760 8.24 15.34 -28.93
N TYR A 761 9.32 15.20 -28.15
CA TYR A 761 9.23 14.73 -26.77
C TYR A 761 8.50 15.72 -25.85
N ALA A 762 8.64 17.04 -26.08
CA ALA A 762 7.85 18.04 -25.36
C ALA A 762 6.35 17.91 -25.64
N ALA A 763 5.97 17.62 -26.89
CA ALA A 763 4.58 17.34 -27.27
C ALA A 763 4.05 16.07 -26.58
N VAL A 764 4.86 15.01 -26.49
CA VAL A 764 4.51 13.81 -25.71
C VAL A 764 4.28 14.15 -24.23
N CYS A 765 5.13 14.97 -23.61
CA CYS A 765 4.92 15.46 -22.24
C CYS A 765 3.62 16.26 -22.10
N ALA A 766 3.29 17.14 -23.05
CA ALA A 766 2.07 17.93 -23.03
C ALA A 766 0.80 17.06 -23.15
N VAL A 767 0.81 16.06 -24.04
CA VAL A 767 -0.28 15.07 -24.14
C VAL A 767 -0.39 14.26 -22.85
N GLY A 768 0.75 13.81 -22.32
CA GLY A 768 0.83 13.10 -21.04
C GLY A 768 0.25 13.91 -19.88
N TYR A 769 0.56 15.20 -19.79
CA TYR A 769 -0.01 16.12 -18.81
C TYR A 769 -1.54 16.17 -18.91
N GLY A 770 -2.08 16.35 -20.11
CA GLY A 770 -3.52 16.40 -20.33
C GLY A 770 -4.23 15.09 -19.94
N LEU A 771 -3.59 13.95 -20.21
CA LEU A 771 -4.10 12.64 -19.80
C LEU A 771 -4.04 12.46 -18.28
N VAL A 772 -2.90 12.72 -17.63
CA VAL A 772 -2.76 12.65 -16.16
C VAL A 772 -3.77 13.55 -15.47
N TRP A 773 -3.94 14.79 -15.94
CA TRP A 773 -4.93 15.72 -15.40
C TRP A 773 -6.35 15.17 -15.47
N ARG A 774 -6.70 14.47 -16.55
CA ARG A 774 -8.04 13.96 -16.83
C ARG A 774 -8.36 12.61 -16.17
N ILE A 775 -7.40 11.69 -16.08
CA ILE A 775 -7.68 10.29 -15.71
C ILE A 775 -6.95 9.77 -14.48
N TYR A 776 -5.91 10.46 -13.98
CA TYR A 776 -5.15 9.98 -12.82
C TYR A 776 -5.73 10.56 -11.52
N PRO A 777 -6.30 9.74 -10.61
CA PRO A 777 -6.79 10.22 -9.32
C PRO A 777 -5.64 10.42 -8.33
N GLU A 778 -5.91 11.15 -7.24
CA GLU A 778 -4.97 11.22 -6.11
C GLU A 778 -5.08 9.94 -5.28
N THR A 779 -3.96 9.24 -5.12
CA THR A 779 -3.87 7.98 -4.37
C THR A 779 -3.13 8.12 -3.04
N ALA A 780 -2.60 9.32 -2.75
CA ALA A 780 -1.84 9.55 -1.54
C ALA A 780 -2.70 9.38 -0.28
N GLY A 781 -2.19 8.59 0.67
CA GLY A 781 -2.83 8.37 1.96
C GLY A 781 -4.05 7.44 1.92
N LEU A 782 -4.34 6.81 0.78
CA LEU A 782 -5.42 5.84 0.65
C LEU A 782 -4.93 4.41 0.88
N SER A 783 -5.80 3.55 1.41
CA SER A 783 -5.58 2.11 1.39
C SER A 783 -5.65 1.55 -0.04
N LEU A 784 -5.21 0.31 -0.23
CA LEU A 784 -5.27 -0.37 -1.53
C LEU A 784 -6.72 -0.55 -2.01
N GLU A 785 -7.62 -0.85 -1.08
CA GLU A 785 -9.05 -0.99 -1.35
C GLU A 785 -9.67 0.36 -1.74
N GLU A 786 -9.35 1.44 -1.01
CA GLU A 786 -9.82 2.79 -1.29
C GLU A 786 -9.31 3.31 -2.64
N ALA A 787 -8.03 3.08 -2.95
CA ALA A 787 -7.43 3.45 -4.24
C ALA A 787 -8.10 2.71 -5.41
N THR A 788 -8.49 1.45 -5.21
CA THR A 788 -9.21 0.66 -6.21
C THR A 788 -10.66 1.15 -6.36
N ALA A 789 -11.33 1.46 -5.24
CA ALA A 789 -12.72 1.92 -5.22
C ALA A 789 -12.94 3.25 -5.97
N LEU A 790 -11.91 4.11 -6.02
CA LEU A 790 -11.93 5.33 -6.85
C LEU A 790 -12.23 5.06 -8.34
N LEU A 791 -11.96 3.84 -8.80
CA LEU A 791 -12.09 3.43 -10.19
C LEU A 791 -13.38 2.64 -10.49
N ASP A 792 -14.26 2.45 -9.51
CA ASP A 792 -15.51 1.68 -9.67
C ASP A 792 -16.45 2.36 -10.68
N ASN A 793 -16.81 3.62 -10.40
CA ASN A 793 -17.81 4.37 -11.17
C ASN A 793 -17.22 5.38 -12.16
N GLY A 794 -15.89 5.46 -12.29
CA GLY A 794 -15.22 6.45 -13.14
C GLY A 794 -13.71 6.48 -12.98
N TRP A 795 -13.09 7.64 -13.23
CA TRP A 795 -11.64 7.83 -13.09
C TRP A 795 -11.21 8.35 -11.71
N GLY A 796 -12.15 8.57 -10.78
CA GLY A 796 -11.85 9.04 -9.42
C GLY A 796 -11.26 10.46 -9.31
N VAL A 797 -11.19 11.22 -10.41
CA VAL A 797 -10.55 12.53 -10.44
C VAL A 797 -11.48 13.61 -9.88
N ARG A 798 -11.13 14.19 -8.73
CA ARG A 798 -11.70 15.47 -8.27
C ARG A 798 -11.11 16.59 -9.13
N ARG A 799 -11.96 17.21 -9.96
CA ARG A 799 -11.56 18.24 -10.93
C ARG A 799 -11.14 19.54 -10.28
#